data_AF-G0HHA0-F1
#
_entry.id   AF-G0HHA0-F1
#
_cell.length_a   1.000
_cell.length_b   1.000
_cell.length_c   1.000
_cell.angle_alpha   90.00
_cell.angle_beta   90.00
_cell.angle_gamma   90.00
#
_symmetry.space_group_name_H-M   'P 1'
#
loop_
_entity.id
_entity.type
_entity.pdbx_description
1 polymer ?
#
loop_
_entity_poly.entity_id
_entity_poly.type
_entity_poly.pdbx_seq_one_letter_code
_entity_poly.pdbx_strand_id
1 'polypeptide(L)'
;MTTPSRRRGLRLASALGTGALLAGSAFVGTPAAFAQDAPTAPDAAENSGTSEAGQANINELGSCIAATKTADILLILDQSASLKGFDGKPPTDPDNIRVDATRDLVKQLGTHAEDLGADINVKLAGFGEGYHNSTGDYGDWVSVGANSGDLDKAVDGFGRRNTDMYTNYEDALAGASREFAGAPTTDGKSSDCQAVLFFSDGKVTHPEKSNEQAAADVCRPNSPLVSLRNSGVRFFTVGLIPEDETDSPRELLTEMAEGPCGGGEANGAYFDAGTDPAGLLSAFRGFIPTANSVDSTLSMSEPQRFTLDNSIDKVRLSAQPTTSIDGQVTPVLTAPGGERIELTAGETRVGSADVTIETTDVVNGMVDAELTLPEGGDWAGEWTFGYDAPTAPDEKYKVRVTLAPGLTVQVDELSDGQTTGLKSDGQVHASLVDADGNPRALDGEALITAEFVTADGKTVELGLESATDGVPVAFPLDKVTDAASGEIHFRADITTKAAENAPGTHLSPVNSTFPVTVTPVNMPTIGKPGSLDIDGKETTVDIPVTGPGRVWVEPTTLTSDDGAALPDGVGSVEVSSQYSGPDNALELSEGQDATLPVTLKTSDLADGRVAVTPQVHLVSDDGASESDVAVPLAGNMTSPVNTGVFIGALISVLLAAILIPLLVLYLMKLYTGRIPSSPGIHAVRIPVKVDNGRLLRTDKGGNFQVSYEEITGSGRTVANGRDVNLAGVPVHVKLGANPLAAPTALVDAQAPSISDEGRQDGTAARLPLAVHNHWFMLGTPGDPTTGEVVLAVNEFSTEGRVNELTSQIATNGPEFLERLAATPVDAPTQSGKQGGRRRKKKGDQVDAAAVPVPPADQSWPGSGFGPATGGPTAFGGPSTGQTGSSGGNYGGTWGSGTNGDSGGPPPFGGPTPFGS
;
A
#
# COMPACT_ATOMS: atom_id res chain seq x y z
N MET A 1 -8.29 26.78 37.06
CA MET A 1 -8.43 27.16 38.48
C MET A 1 -9.67 26.48 39.05
N THR A 2 -9.46 25.52 39.96
CA THR A 2 -10.34 25.05 41.05
C THR A 2 -11.85 24.81 40.80
N THR A 3 -12.18 23.50 40.74
CA THR A 3 -13.31 22.74 41.33
C THR A 3 -13.87 23.31 42.67
N PRO A 4 -14.95 22.77 43.32
CA PRO A 4 -15.79 21.58 43.01
C PRO A 4 -17.31 21.69 43.32
N SER A 5 -18.09 20.66 43.00
CA SER A 5 -19.33 20.37 43.75
C SER A 5 -19.55 18.86 43.99
N ARG A 6 -20.19 18.57 45.13
CA ARG A 6 -20.13 17.31 45.88
C ARG A 6 -21.22 16.30 45.49
N ARG A 7 -20.86 15.03 45.59
CA ARG A 7 -21.73 13.85 45.75
C ARG A 7 -22.79 14.03 46.85
N ARG A 8 -23.97 13.43 46.66
CA ARG A 8 -24.70 12.63 47.67
C ARG A 8 -25.72 11.71 46.99
N GLY A 9 -25.60 10.41 47.23
CA GLY A 9 -26.57 9.42 46.80
C GLY A 9 -27.77 9.30 47.73
N LEU A 10 -28.75 8.50 47.31
CA LEU A 10 -29.75 7.92 48.19
C LEU A 10 -30.16 6.53 47.67
N ARG A 11 -30.14 5.57 48.59
CA ARG A 11 -30.63 4.20 48.46
C ARG A 11 -32.09 4.11 48.94
N LEU A 12 -32.68 2.94 48.64
CA LEU A 12 -33.86 2.28 49.23
C LEU A 12 -35.23 2.75 48.71
N ALA A 13 -36.26 1.91 48.62
CA ALA A 13 -36.44 0.45 48.54
C ALA A 13 -37.97 0.22 48.49
N SER A 14 -38.41 -0.78 47.71
CA SER A 14 -39.54 -1.70 47.95
C SER A 14 -40.91 -1.17 48.40
N ALA A 15 -41.97 -1.54 47.66
CA ALA A 15 -43.14 -2.22 48.23
C ALA A 15 -44.06 -2.82 47.15
N LEU A 16 -44.33 -4.12 47.29
CA LEU A 16 -45.35 -4.91 46.61
C LEU A 16 -46.77 -4.49 47.02
N GLY A 17 -47.75 -4.70 46.13
CA GLY A 17 -49.18 -4.60 46.45
C GLY A 17 -50.07 -5.25 45.39
N THR A 18 -50.41 -6.52 45.60
CA THR A 18 -51.37 -7.31 44.83
C THR A 18 -52.82 -6.91 45.19
N GLY A 19 -53.73 -6.89 44.21
CA GLY A 19 -55.16 -6.74 44.45
C GLY A 19 -56.01 -7.00 43.21
N ALA A 20 -56.67 -8.15 43.16
CA ALA A 20 -57.66 -8.53 42.16
C ALA A 20 -59.08 -8.19 42.64
N LEU A 21 -60.01 -7.82 41.72
CA LEU A 21 -61.39 -8.36 41.63
C LEU A 21 -62.24 -7.71 40.51
N LEU A 22 -62.65 -8.58 39.58
CA LEU A 22 -63.85 -8.71 38.72
C LEU A 22 -64.99 -7.66 38.77
N ALA A 23 -65.50 -7.27 37.58
CA ALA A 23 -66.81 -7.66 37.01
C ALA A 23 -67.39 -6.61 36.04
N GLY A 24 -67.95 -7.03 34.88
CA GLY A 24 -68.87 -6.20 34.09
C GLY A 24 -68.96 -6.50 32.58
N SER A 25 -69.96 -7.29 32.20
CA SER A 25 -70.31 -7.84 30.88
C SER A 25 -70.98 -6.88 29.87
N ALA A 26 -70.77 -7.08 28.55
CA ALA A 26 -71.82 -7.08 27.50
C ALA A 26 -71.30 -7.52 26.11
N PHE A 27 -72.04 -8.44 25.49
CA PHE A 27 -71.86 -9.03 24.14
C PHE A 27 -72.22 -8.07 22.99
N VAL A 28 -71.46 -8.07 21.89
CA VAL A 28 -71.96 -8.13 20.49
C VAL A 28 -70.93 -8.89 19.64
N GLY A 29 -71.38 -9.91 18.91
CA GLY A 29 -70.52 -10.82 18.14
C GLY A 29 -70.21 -10.37 16.72
N THR A 30 -69.03 -10.77 16.26
CA THR A 30 -68.57 -10.88 14.87
C THR A 30 -67.82 -12.22 14.73
N PRO A 31 -67.82 -12.85 13.54
CA PRO A 31 -67.44 -14.25 13.39
C PRO A 31 -65.94 -14.44 13.66
N ALA A 32 -65.63 -15.39 14.55
CA ALA A 32 -64.28 -15.91 14.72
C ALA A 32 -63.88 -16.65 13.43
N ALA A 33 -63.11 -15.98 12.56
CA ALA A 33 -62.15 -16.67 11.73
C ALA A 33 -61.09 -17.25 12.67
N PHE A 34 -60.82 -18.54 12.52
CA PHE A 34 -59.71 -19.20 13.18
C PHE A 34 -58.42 -18.53 12.71
N ALA A 35 -57.92 -17.56 13.47
CA ALA A 35 -56.50 -17.26 13.48
C ALA A 35 -55.85 -18.48 14.14
N GLN A 36 -55.45 -19.45 13.32
CA GLN A 36 -54.37 -20.33 13.72
C GLN A 36 -53.19 -19.41 13.94
N ASP A 37 -52.72 -19.34 15.19
CA ASP A 37 -51.39 -18.86 15.52
C ASP A 37 -50.44 -19.50 14.50
N ALA A 38 -49.92 -18.67 13.59
CA ALA A 38 -48.78 -19.05 12.79
C ALA A 38 -47.71 -19.47 13.80
N PRO A 39 -47.12 -20.67 13.68
CA PRO A 39 -46.03 -21.05 14.57
C PRO A 39 -44.94 -20.01 14.37
N THR A 40 -44.72 -19.19 15.40
CA THR A 40 -43.49 -18.42 15.55
C THR A 40 -42.35 -19.41 15.34
N ALA A 41 -41.61 -19.21 14.25
CA ALA A 41 -40.39 -19.95 13.98
C ALA A 41 -39.53 -19.92 15.25
N PRO A 42 -38.94 -21.05 15.67
CA PRO A 42 -38.00 -21.03 16.79
C PRO A 42 -36.88 -20.03 16.45
N ASP A 43 -36.57 -19.16 17.40
CA ASP A 43 -35.40 -18.28 17.36
C ASP A 43 -34.15 -19.10 17.04
N ALA A 44 -33.76 -19.12 15.77
CA ALA A 44 -32.54 -19.71 15.26
C ALA A 44 -31.58 -18.57 14.92
N ALA A 45 -31.05 -17.88 15.94
CA ALA A 45 -29.97 -16.90 15.77
C ALA A 45 -29.33 -16.50 17.12
N GLU A 46 -28.71 -17.45 17.83
CA GLU A 46 -27.52 -17.13 18.64
C GLU A 46 -26.33 -17.80 17.94
N ASN A 47 -25.98 -17.36 16.72
CA ASN A 47 -25.08 -18.15 15.87
C ASN A 47 -24.23 -17.35 14.88
N SER A 48 -23.43 -16.41 15.39
CA SER A 48 -22.13 -16.02 14.81
C SER A 48 -21.43 -15.18 15.88
N GLY A 49 -20.10 -15.18 15.92
CA GLY A 49 -19.36 -14.25 16.80
C GLY A 49 -19.46 -12.78 16.34
N THR A 50 -20.45 -12.46 15.50
CA THR A 50 -20.64 -11.20 14.78
C THR A 50 -21.93 -10.55 15.28
N SER A 51 -21.94 -9.24 15.48
CA SER A 51 -23.16 -8.52 15.89
C SER A 51 -24.21 -8.50 14.76
N GLU A 52 -25.46 -8.21 15.11
CA GLU A 52 -26.55 -8.04 14.12
C GLU A 52 -26.21 -6.92 13.10
N ALA A 53 -25.67 -5.80 13.58
CA ALA A 53 -25.19 -4.71 12.73
C ALA A 53 -24.01 -5.13 11.85
N GLY A 54 -23.07 -5.93 12.39
CA GLY A 54 -21.99 -6.50 11.61
C GLY A 54 -22.49 -7.42 10.50
N GLN A 55 -23.47 -8.27 10.80
CA GLN A 55 -24.08 -9.17 9.80
C GLN A 55 -24.82 -8.38 8.70
N ALA A 56 -25.54 -7.31 9.05
CA ALA A 56 -26.16 -6.42 8.06
C ALA A 56 -25.10 -5.83 7.12
N ASN A 57 -23.99 -5.32 7.65
CA ASN A 57 -22.90 -4.75 6.86
C ASN A 57 -22.19 -5.75 5.93
N ILE A 58 -22.09 -7.01 6.34
CA ILE A 58 -21.58 -8.10 5.49
C ILE A 58 -22.55 -8.39 4.35
N ASN A 59 -23.85 -8.47 4.66
CA ASN A 59 -24.90 -8.75 3.68
C ASN A 59 -25.00 -7.64 2.64
N GLU A 60 -24.90 -6.38 3.05
CA GLU A 60 -24.89 -5.25 2.14
C GLU A 60 -23.64 -5.22 1.25
N LEU A 61 -22.45 -5.60 1.75
CA LEU A 61 -21.28 -5.79 0.89
C LEU A 61 -21.57 -6.85 -0.17
N GLY A 62 -22.10 -8.02 0.22
CA GLY A 62 -22.52 -9.07 -0.72
C GLY A 62 -23.54 -8.60 -1.74
N SER A 63 -24.52 -7.80 -1.30
CA SER A 63 -25.57 -7.22 -2.15
C SER A 63 -24.99 -6.27 -3.19
N CYS A 64 -24.03 -5.44 -2.79
CA CYS A 64 -23.31 -4.54 -3.68
C CYS A 64 -22.55 -5.33 -4.76
N ILE A 65 -21.78 -6.35 -4.36
CA ILE A 65 -20.99 -7.18 -5.29
C ILE A 65 -21.91 -7.92 -6.25
N ALA A 66 -23.01 -8.47 -5.75
CA ALA A 66 -24.01 -9.15 -6.57
C ALA A 66 -24.63 -8.23 -7.64
N ALA A 67 -24.91 -6.97 -7.29
CA ALA A 67 -25.53 -6.00 -8.18
C ALA A 67 -24.55 -5.40 -9.21
N THR A 68 -23.33 -5.07 -8.79
CA THR A 68 -22.35 -4.37 -9.64
C THR A 68 -21.41 -5.30 -10.39
N LYS A 69 -21.30 -6.57 -9.94
CA LYS A 69 -20.36 -7.58 -10.44
C LYS A 69 -18.89 -7.13 -10.36
N THR A 70 -18.56 -6.18 -9.50
CA THR A 70 -17.18 -5.71 -9.26
C THR A 70 -16.96 -5.46 -7.78
N ALA A 71 -15.75 -5.72 -7.27
CA ALA A 71 -15.37 -5.39 -5.90
C ALA A 71 -13.88 -5.07 -5.79
N ASP A 72 -13.50 -4.10 -4.96
CA ASP A 72 -12.11 -3.87 -4.58
C ASP A 72 -11.93 -4.10 -3.07
N ILE A 73 -11.17 -5.14 -2.70
CA ILE A 73 -10.97 -5.56 -1.32
C ILE A 73 -9.49 -5.44 -0.95
N LEU A 74 -9.20 -4.58 0.03
CA LEU A 74 -7.85 -4.40 0.57
C LEU A 74 -7.69 -5.19 1.88
N LEU A 75 -6.78 -6.17 1.89
CA LEU A 75 -6.42 -6.92 3.10
C LEU A 75 -5.17 -6.28 3.74
N ILE A 76 -5.33 -5.72 4.93
CA ILE A 76 -4.25 -5.06 5.67
C ILE A 76 -3.88 -5.92 6.86
N LEU A 77 -2.66 -6.45 6.87
CA LEU A 77 -2.20 -7.38 7.90
C LEU A 77 -1.11 -6.74 8.77
N ASP A 78 -1.30 -6.82 10.08
CA ASP A 78 -0.29 -6.47 11.08
C ASP A 78 1.00 -7.30 10.89
N GLN A 79 2.14 -6.63 10.99
CA GLN A 79 3.49 -7.18 10.88
C GLN A 79 4.39 -6.72 12.04
N SER A 80 3.79 -6.24 13.13
CA SER A 80 4.52 -5.86 14.32
C SER A 80 5.11 -7.08 15.05
N ALA A 81 6.17 -6.83 15.81
CA ALA A 81 6.93 -7.87 16.50
C ALA A 81 6.14 -8.57 17.62
N SER A 82 5.01 -8.01 18.08
CA SER A 82 4.14 -8.65 19.08
C SER A 82 3.61 -10.01 18.60
N LEU A 83 3.45 -10.19 17.28
CA LEU A 83 3.02 -11.44 16.66
C LEU A 83 3.97 -12.62 16.97
N LYS A 84 5.29 -12.35 17.08
CA LYS A 84 6.31 -13.35 17.45
C LYS A 84 6.80 -13.26 18.89
N GLY A 85 6.17 -12.41 19.69
CA GLY A 85 6.55 -12.16 21.06
C GLY A 85 7.70 -11.17 21.10
N PHE A 86 7.49 -10.08 21.82
CA PHE A 86 8.44 -8.99 21.95
C PHE A 86 8.47 -8.50 23.40
N ASP A 87 9.65 -8.03 23.86
CA ASP A 87 9.86 -7.50 25.22
C ASP A 87 9.37 -8.43 26.36
N GLY A 88 9.56 -9.75 26.20
CA GLY A 88 9.16 -10.76 27.18
C GLY A 88 7.67 -11.09 27.21
N LYS A 89 6.85 -10.51 26.31
CA LYS A 89 5.46 -10.90 26.09
C LYS A 89 5.37 -12.15 25.18
N PRO A 90 4.39 -13.04 25.41
CA PRO A 90 4.19 -14.20 24.55
C PRO A 90 3.79 -13.79 23.13
N PRO A 91 4.13 -14.60 22.11
CA PRO A 91 3.65 -14.41 20.74
C PRO A 91 2.13 -14.55 20.65
N THR A 92 1.49 -13.71 19.84
CA THR A 92 0.06 -13.83 19.52
C THR A 92 -0.18 -14.72 18.30
N ASP A 93 0.77 -14.78 17.34
CA ASP A 93 0.73 -15.64 16.15
C ASP A 93 2.04 -16.46 15.98
N PRO A 94 2.32 -17.40 16.91
CA PRO A 94 3.57 -18.16 16.92
C PRO A 94 3.77 -19.03 15.67
N ASP A 95 2.69 -19.52 15.07
CA ASP A 95 2.73 -20.47 13.95
C ASP A 95 2.45 -19.82 12.59
N ASN A 96 2.22 -18.50 12.55
CA ASN A 96 1.84 -17.74 11.35
C ASN A 96 0.48 -18.14 10.76
N ILE A 97 -0.49 -18.51 11.60
CA ILE A 97 -1.81 -18.95 11.13
C ILE A 97 -2.51 -17.87 10.32
N ARG A 98 -2.22 -16.58 10.56
CA ARG A 98 -2.76 -15.49 9.73
C ARG A 98 -2.39 -15.64 8.24
N VAL A 99 -1.27 -16.28 7.92
CA VAL A 99 -0.83 -16.56 6.53
C VAL A 99 -1.77 -17.57 5.90
N ASP A 100 -2.04 -18.67 6.60
CA ASP A 100 -2.98 -19.70 6.14
C ASP A 100 -4.41 -19.16 6.06
N ALA A 101 -4.83 -18.34 7.03
CA ALA A 101 -6.14 -17.70 7.03
C ALA A 101 -6.32 -16.68 5.90
N THR A 102 -5.26 -15.92 5.58
CA THR A 102 -5.29 -15.00 4.42
C THR A 102 -5.34 -15.79 3.11
N ARG A 103 -4.56 -16.87 2.99
CA ARG A 103 -4.55 -17.76 1.82
C ARG A 103 -5.94 -18.36 1.57
N ASP A 104 -6.55 -18.90 2.62
CA ASP A 104 -7.89 -19.45 2.54
C ASP A 104 -8.91 -18.36 2.17
N LEU A 105 -8.87 -17.19 2.82
CA LEU A 105 -9.79 -16.10 2.50
C LEU A 105 -9.69 -15.66 1.02
N VAL A 106 -8.48 -15.48 0.49
CA VAL A 106 -8.26 -15.12 -0.92
C VAL A 106 -8.85 -16.19 -1.85
N LYS A 107 -8.71 -17.47 -1.51
CA LYS A 107 -9.31 -18.57 -2.26
C LYS A 107 -10.84 -18.53 -2.19
N GLN A 108 -11.42 -18.35 -1.00
CA GLN A 108 -12.87 -18.27 -0.81
C GLN A 108 -13.48 -17.06 -1.52
N LEU A 109 -12.79 -15.91 -1.54
CA LEU A 109 -13.16 -14.75 -2.34
C LEU A 109 -13.12 -15.07 -3.84
N GLY A 110 -12.15 -15.86 -4.30
CA GLY A 110 -12.09 -16.38 -5.67
C GLY A 110 -13.31 -17.23 -6.01
N THR A 111 -13.64 -18.22 -5.18
CA THR A 111 -14.85 -19.04 -5.35
C THR A 111 -16.13 -18.20 -5.34
N HIS A 112 -16.20 -17.20 -4.46
CA HIS A 112 -17.35 -16.29 -4.39
C HIS A 112 -17.46 -15.42 -5.66
N ALA A 113 -16.34 -14.98 -6.22
CA ALA A 113 -16.28 -14.25 -7.48
C ALA A 113 -16.79 -15.12 -8.65
N GLU A 114 -16.34 -16.38 -8.72
CA GLU A 114 -16.82 -17.34 -9.71
C GLU A 114 -18.32 -17.60 -9.58
N ASP A 115 -18.80 -17.85 -8.36
CA ASP A 115 -20.21 -18.13 -8.10
C ASP A 115 -21.10 -16.94 -8.48
N LEU A 116 -20.66 -15.70 -8.27
CA LEU A 116 -21.41 -14.49 -8.64
C LEU A 116 -21.20 -14.06 -10.10
N GLY A 117 -20.21 -14.61 -10.81
CA GLY A 117 -19.74 -14.06 -12.08
C GLY A 117 -19.20 -12.62 -11.95
N ALA A 118 -18.56 -12.31 -10.83
CA ALA A 118 -18.07 -10.98 -10.47
C ALA A 118 -16.55 -10.85 -10.60
N ASP A 119 -16.07 -9.64 -10.85
CA ASP A 119 -14.65 -9.28 -10.76
C ASP A 119 -14.30 -8.78 -9.36
N ILE A 120 -13.89 -9.70 -8.48
CA ILE A 120 -13.41 -9.36 -7.13
C ILE A 120 -11.90 -9.17 -7.19
N ASN A 121 -11.46 -7.92 -7.07
CA ASN A 121 -10.06 -7.51 -7.02
C ASN A 121 -9.57 -7.46 -5.58
N VAL A 122 -8.48 -8.15 -5.27
CA VAL A 122 -7.86 -8.16 -3.94
C VAL A 122 -6.45 -7.60 -4.02
N LYS A 123 -6.10 -6.78 -3.04
CA LYS A 123 -4.72 -6.33 -2.79
C LYS A 123 -4.32 -6.61 -1.34
N LEU A 124 -3.04 -6.94 -1.14
CA LEU A 124 -2.49 -7.14 0.19
C LEU A 124 -1.62 -5.94 0.58
N ALA A 125 -1.63 -5.60 1.86
CA ALA A 125 -0.72 -4.64 2.46
C ALA A 125 -0.31 -5.08 3.86
N GLY A 126 0.84 -4.59 4.31
CA GLY A 126 1.36 -4.79 5.67
C GLY A 126 1.44 -3.47 6.42
N PHE A 127 1.40 -3.53 7.75
CA PHE A 127 1.73 -2.37 8.57
C PHE A 127 2.45 -2.75 9.86
N GLY A 128 3.16 -1.78 10.43
CA GLY A 128 3.91 -1.90 11.66
C GLY A 128 4.47 -0.54 12.07
N GLU A 129 5.75 -0.27 11.81
CA GLU A 129 6.34 1.06 12.03
C GLU A 129 5.82 2.10 11.02
N GLY A 130 5.31 1.62 9.90
CA GLY A 130 4.62 2.39 8.88
C GLY A 130 3.78 1.47 7.98
N TYR A 131 3.33 1.99 6.85
CA TYR A 131 2.55 1.24 5.86
C TYR A 131 3.44 0.66 4.75
N HIS A 132 3.20 -0.60 4.38
CA HIS A 132 3.99 -1.35 3.42
C HIS A 132 3.12 -1.93 2.30
N ASN A 133 3.40 -1.55 1.05
CA ASN A 133 2.56 -1.86 -0.11
C ASN A 133 3.35 -2.10 -1.41
N SER A 134 4.67 -2.35 -1.33
CA SER A 134 5.50 -2.54 -2.52
C SER A 134 5.00 -3.71 -3.36
N THR A 135 4.66 -3.46 -4.64
CA THR A 135 4.12 -4.49 -5.56
C THR A 135 4.96 -5.77 -5.60
N GLY A 136 6.29 -5.65 -5.48
CA GLY A 136 7.19 -6.80 -5.50
C GLY A 136 7.07 -7.75 -4.30
N ASP A 137 6.64 -7.25 -3.15
CA ASP A 137 6.54 -8.00 -1.89
C ASP A 137 5.09 -8.27 -1.46
N TYR A 138 4.17 -7.37 -1.83
CA TYR A 138 2.77 -7.37 -1.41
C TYR A 138 1.78 -7.69 -2.54
N GLY A 139 2.26 -7.80 -3.78
CA GLY A 139 1.38 -7.98 -4.94
C GLY A 139 0.76 -6.67 -5.39
N ASP A 140 0.18 -6.69 -6.60
CA ASP A 140 -0.69 -5.62 -7.07
C ASP A 140 -2.16 -5.98 -6.79
N TRP A 141 -3.10 -5.16 -7.26
CA TRP A 141 -4.50 -5.57 -7.36
C TRP A 141 -4.65 -6.79 -8.29
N VAL A 142 -5.24 -7.86 -7.78
CA VAL A 142 -5.44 -9.13 -8.49
C VAL A 142 -6.90 -9.51 -8.49
N SER A 143 -7.47 -9.77 -9.67
CA SER A 143 -8.79 -10.40 -9.82
C SER A 143 -8.71 -11.87 -9.39
N VAL A 144 -9.27 -12.18 -8.22
CA VAL A 144 -9.03 -13.48 -7.54
C VAL A 144 -9.86 -14.63 -8.10
N GLY A 145 -10.91 -14.36 -8.88
CA GLY A 145 -11.77 -15.40 -9.47
C GLY A 145 -10.96 -16.45 -10.24
N ALA A 146 -10.13 -16.02 -11.19
CA ALA A 146 -9.26 -16.93 -11.95
C ALA A 146 -7.79 -16.92 -11.49
N ASN A 147 -7.37 -15.92 -10.72
CA ASN A 147 -5.95 -15.64 -10.46
C ASN A 147 -5.60 -15.52 -8.98
N SER A 148 -6.38 -16.12 -8.08
CA SER A 148 -6.10 -16.13 -6.63
C SER A 148 -4.65 -16.54 -6.29
N GLY A 149 -4.08 -17.49 -7.04
CA GLY A 149 -2.69 -17.95 -6.89
C GLY A 149 -1.60 -16.90 -7.17
N ASP A 150 -1.91 -15.80 -7.86
CA ASP A 150 -0.93 -14.73 -8.12
C ASP A 150 -0.55 -13.98 -6.82
N LEU A 151 -1.39 -14.06 -5.78
CA LEU A 151 -1.12 -13.51 -4.46
C LEU A 151 -0.31 -14.46 -3.55
N ASP A 152 -0.13 -15.73 -3.91
CA ASP A 152 0.49 -16.76 -3.05
C ASP A 152 1.84 -16.34 -2.48
N LYS A 153 2.70 -15.78 -3.34
CA LYS A 153 4.04 -15.32 -2.94
C LYS A 153 3.97 -14.15 -1.96
N ALA A 154 3.02 -13.24 -2.15
CA ALA A 154 2.80 -12.11 -1.28
C ALA A 154 2.26 -12.58 0.08
N VAL A 155 1.30 -13.51 0.08
CA VAL A 155 0.76 -14.15 1.30
C VAL A 155 1.87 -14.86 2.08
N ASP A 156 2.66 -15.73 1.45
CA ASP A 156 3.78 -16.45 2.09
C ASP A 156 4.82 -15.49 2.69
N GLY A 157 5.00 -14.32 2.07
CA GLY A 157 5.89 -13.27 2.56
C GLY A 157 5.57 -12.84 3.99
N PHE A 158 4.29 -12.79 4.38
CA PHE A 158 3.89 -12.35 5.72
C PHE A 158 4.45 -13.25 6.83
N GLY A 159 4.68 -14.54 6.60
CA GLY A 159 5.27 -15.43 7.61
C GLY A 159 6.65 -14.97 8.12
N ARG A 160 7.36 -14.15 7.33
CA ARG A 160 8.67 -13.58 7.68
C ARG A 160 8.64 -12.07 7.96
N ARG A 161 7.53 -11.39 7.69
CA ARG A 161 7.35 -9.95 7.92
C ARG A 161 6.53 -9.75 9.20
N ASN A 162 7.25 -9.76 10.32
CA ASN A 162 6.72 -9.67 11.68
C ASN A 162 7.78 -9.08 12.63
N THR A 163 8.55 -8.11 12.14
CA THR A 163 9.74 -7.58 12.81
C THR A 163 9.64 -6.11 13.17
N ASP A 164 8.56 -5.45 12.77
CA ASP A 164 8.36 -4.02 12.98
C ASP A 164 8.17 -3.75 14.48
N MET A 165 8.88 -2.75 15.02
CA MET A 165 8.88 -2.52 16.47
C MET A 165 7.59 -1.86 16.98
N TYR A 166 6.86 -1.18 16.09
CA TYR A 166 5.64 -0.46 16.41
C TYR A 166 4.45 -1.00 15.61
N THR A 167 3.26 -0.51 15.99
CA THR A 167 1.95 -0.89 15.46
C THR A 167 1.17 0.41 15.22
N ASN A 168 1.59 1.16 14.21
CA ASN A 168 1.09 2.49 13.91
C ASN A 168 -0.18 2.45 13.05
N TYR A 169 -1.35 2.53 13.69
CA TYR A 169 -2.64 2.52 12.99
C TYR A 169 -2.87 3.77 12.14
N GLU A 170 -2.37 4.95 12.55
CA GLU A 170 -2.55 6.20 11.80
C GLU A 170 -1.91 6.10 10.41
N ASP A 171 -0.67 5.60 10.34
CA ASP A 171 0.02 5.38 9.06
C ASP A 171 -0.63 4.27 8.23
N ALA A 172 -1.11 3.20 8.87
CA ALA A 172 -1.76 2.09 8.20
C ALA A 172 -3.05 2.54 7.48
N LEU A 173 -3.89 3.29 8.19
CA LEU A 173 -5.17 3.80 7.68
C LEU A 173 -4.97 4.89 6.63
N ALA A 174 -3.97 5.77 6.81
CA ALA A 174 -3.60 6.75 5.79
C ALA A 174 -3.01 6.07 4.54
N GLY A 175 -2.31 4.94 4.69
CA GLY A 175 -1.86 4.10 3.59
C GLY A 175 -3.01 3.52 2.78
N ALA A 176 -3.98 2.93 3.49
CA ALA A 176 -5.16 2.29 2.91
C ALA A 176 -5.97 3.24 2.01
N SER A 177 -6.16 4.50 2.41
CA SER A 177 -6.92 5.47 1.63
C SER A 177 -6.30 5.79 0.26
N ARG A 178 -4.98 5.64 0.12
CA ARG A 178 -4.26 5.86 -1.13
C ARG A 178 -4.31 4.66 -2.08
N GLU A 179 -4.56 3.44 -1.58
CA GLU A 179 -4.57 2.24 -2.42
C GLU A 179 -5.73 2.20 -3.41
N PHE A 180 -6.90 2.69 -2.99
CA PHE A 180 -8.10 2.68 -3.82
C PHE A 180 -7.99 3.61 -5.03
N ALA A 181 -7.11 4.62 -5.00
CA ALA A 181 -6.82 5.44 -6.17
C ALA A 181 -6.10 4.64 -7.28
N GLY A 182 -5.42 3.54 -6.93
CA GLY A 182 -4.76 2.62 -7.87
C GLY A 182 -5.55 1.35 -8.13
N ALA A 183 -6.79 1.23 -7.63
CA ALA A 183 -7.64 0.07 -7.88
C ALA A 183 -8.02 -0.03 -9.37
N PRO A 184 -8.29 -1.25 -9.89
CA PRO A 184 -8.75 -1.43 -11.25
C PRO A 184 -10.01 -0.61 -11.53
N THR A 185 -10.18 -0.23 -12.80
CA THR A 185 -11.39 0.47 -13.25
C THR A 185 -12.06 -0.32 -14.36
N THR A 186 -13.38 -0.43 -14.29
CA THR A 186 -14.22 -1.04 -15.32
C THR A 186 -14.90 0.08 -16.09
N ASP A 187 -14.70 0.12 -17.41
CA ASP A 187 -15.13 1.23 -18.27
C ASP A 187 -14.67 2.63 -17.79
N GLY A 188 -13.51 2.68 -17.15
CA GLY A 188 -12.91 3.90 -16.60
C GLY A 188 -13.51 4.36 -15.27
N LYS A 189 -14.32 3.54 -14.60
CA LYS A 189 -14.91 3.82 -13.28
C LYS A 189 -14.34 2.87 -12.22
N SER A 190 -14.07 3.40 -11.03
CA SER A 190 -13.73 2.58 -9.85
C SER A 190 -14.93 1.72 -9.43
N SER A 191 -14.68 0.62 -8.73
CA SER A 191 -15.76 -0.16 -8.11
C SER A 191 -16.52 0.68 -7.08
N ASP A 192 -17.84 0.56 -7.09
CA ASP A 192 -18.70 1.11 -6.04
C ASP A 192 -18.66 0.23 -4.76
N CYS A 193 -18.25 -1.04 -4.89
CA CYS A 193 -18.16 -2.00 -3.78
C CYS A 193 -16.71 -2.11 -3.33
N GLN A 194 -16.37 -1.39 -2.25
CA GLN A 194 -15.02 -1.36 -1.73
C GLN A 194 -14.99 -1.70 -0.24
N ALA A 195 -14.00 -2.49 0.17
CA ALA A 195 -13.87 -2.92 1.55
C ALA A 195 -12.41 -3.02 1.98
N VAL A 196 -12.18 -2.78 3.27
CA VAL A 196 -10.93 -3.08 3.96
C VAL A 196 -11.19 -4.19 4.97
N LEU A 197 -10.34 -5.22 4.98
CA LEU A 197 -10.23 -6.16 6.10
C LEU A 197 -8.92 -5.86 6.84
N PHE A 198 -9.03 -5.33 8.05
CA PHE A 198 -7.91 -4.92 8.88
C PHE A 198 -7.64 -5.96 9.99
N PHE A 199 -6.53 -6.67 9.90
CA PHE A 199 -6.12 -7.67 10.89
C PHE A 199 -5.09 -7.07 11.85
N SER A 200 -5.30 -7.22 13.16
CA SER A 200 -4.31 -6.87 14.19
C SER A 200 -4.55 -7.63 15.50
N ASP A 201 -3.52 -7.68 16.36
CA ASP A 201 -3.65 -8.13 17.74
C ASP A 201 -4.13 -7.02 18.70
N GLY A 202 -4.43 -5.82 18.17
CA GLY A 202 -5.01 -4.70 18.89
C GLY A 202 -4.00 -3.82 19.64
N LYS A 203 -2.69 -4.09 19.54
CA LYS A 203 -1.65 -3.40 20.33
C LYS A 203 -1.14 -2.12 19.68
N VAL A 204 -1.98 -1.10 19.61
CA VAL A 204 -1.58 0.22 19.06
C VAL A 204 -0.36 0.77 19.80
N THR A 205 0.69 1.10 19.04
CA THR A 205 1.90 1.76 19.55
C THR A 205 2.37 2.83 18.57
N HIS A 206 2.90 3.93 19.10
CA HIS A 206 3.35 5.06 18.29
C HIS A 206 4.71 5.57 18.81
N PRO A 207 5.66 5.94 17.94
CA PRO A 207 6.99 6.40 18.38
C PRO A 207 6.96 7.70 19.19
N GLU A 208 5.99 8.57 18.91
CA GLU A 208 5.92 9.94 19.48
C GLU A 208 4.73 10.20 20.42
N LYS A 209 3.76 9.29 20.52
CA LYS A 209 2.50 9.47 21.28
C LYS A 209 2.37 8.36 22.31
N SER A 210 1.58 8.58 23.36
CA SER A 210 1.19 7.46 24.23
C SER A 210 0.23 6.52 23.48
N ASN A 211 0.19 5.25 23.84
CA ASN A 211 -0.68 4.27 23.18
C ASN A 211 -2.16 4.67 23.32
N GLU A 212 -2.55 5.25 24.45
CA GLU A 212 -3.92 5.73 24.68
C GLU A 212 -4.27 6.90 23.78
N GLN A 213 -3.32 7.82 23.55
CA GLN A 213 -3.51 8.93 22.61
C GLN A 213 -3.59 8.42 21.16
N ALA A 214 -2.72 7.48 20.79
CA ALA A 214 -2.72 6.89 19.45
C ALA A 214 -4.03 6.13 19.18
N ALA A 215 -4.54 5.37 20.15
CA ALA A 215 -5.85 4.71 20.05
C ALA A 215 -7.00 5.71 19.92
N ALA A 216 -7.01 6.77 20.75
CA ALA A 216 -8.05 7.80 20.68
C ALA A 216 -8.05 8.59 19.36
N ASP A 217 -6.88 8.75 18.73
CA ASP A 217 -6.73 9.43 17.44
C ASP A 217 -7.33 8.63 16.26
N VAL A 218 -7.54 7.31 16.40
CA VAL A 218 -8.08 6.46 15.31
C VAL A 218 -9.49 6.88 14.91
N CYS A 219 -10.33 7.27 15.87
CA CYS A 219 -11.74 7.60 15.65
C CYS A 219 -12.05 9.10 15.78
N ARG A 220 -11.03 9.97 15.72
CA ARG A 220 -11.27 11.42 15.63
C ARG A 220 -11.98 11.77 14.30
N PRO A 221 -12.82 12.83 14.23
CA PRO A 221 -13.60 13.17 13.04
C PRO A 221 -12.79 13.32 11.73
N ASN A 222 -11.55 13.80 11.83
CA ASN A 222 -10.65 13.95 10.69
C ASN A 222 -9.55 12.86 10.65
N SER A 223 -9.87 11.65 11.11
CA SER A 223 -8.95 10.51 10.99
C SER A 223 -9.02 9.89 9.59
N PRO A 224 -7.95 9.23 9.13
CA PRO A 224 -7.99 8.48 7.88
C PRO A 224 -9.07 7.37 7.86
N LEU A 225 -9.40 6.77 9.00
CA LEU A 225 -10.50 5.80 9.10
C LEU A 225 -11.86 6.44 8.80
N VAL A 226 -12.15 7.60 9.39
CA VAL A 226 -13.41 8.30 9.15
C VAL A 226 -13.48 8.74 7.69
N SER A 227 -12.37 9.22 7.11
CA SER A 227 -12.31 9.55 5.68
C SER A 227 -12.58 8.34 4.78
N LEU A 228 -12.02 7.15 5.10
CA LEU A 228 -12.29 5.92 4.36
C LEU A 228 -13.79 5.57 4.41
N ARG A 229 -14.37 5.55 5.61
CA ARG A 229 -15.78 5.21 5.81
C ARG A 229 -16.71 6.19 5.10
N ASN A 230 -16.47 7.49 5.23
CA ASN A 230 -17.24 8.52 4.55
C ASN A 230 -17.10 8.46 3.01
N SER A 231 -16.01 7.85 2.49
CA SER A 231 -15.82 7.67 1.05
C SER A 231 -16.53 6.45 0.46
N GLY A 232 -17.33 5.75 1.28
CA GLY A 232 -18.06 4.54 0.90
C GLY A 232 -17.27 3.24 1.09
N VAL A 233 -16.04 3.30 1.64
CA VAL A 233 -15.25 2.09 1.90
C VAL A 233 -15.72 1.45 3.19
N ARG A 234 -16.23 0.22 3.09
CA ARG A 234 -16.65 -0.59 4.25
C ARG A 234 -15.42 -1.06 5.02
N PHE A 235 -15.47 -0.99 6.35
CA PHE A 235 -14.28 -1.23 7.17
C PHE A 235 -14.48 -2.35 8.19
N PHE A 236 -13.87 -3.50 7.93
CA PHE A 236 -13.97 -4.70 8.74
C PHE A 236 -12.69 -4.93 9.52
N THR A 237 -12.79 -5.52 10.70
CA THR A 237 -11.63 -5.80 11.56
C THR A 237 -11.61 -7.25 12.00
N VAL A 238 -10.41 -7.83 12.08
CA VAL A 238 -10.17 -9.15 12.68
C VAL A 238 -9.20 -8.97 13.85
N GLY A 239 -9.63 -9.37 15.05
CA GLY A 239 -8.84 -9.24 16.27
C GLY A 239 -8.29 -10.57 16.75
N LEU A 240 -6.95 -10.71 16.80
CA LEU A 240 -6.26 -11.84 17.45
C LEU A 240 -5.78 -11.43 18.85
N ILE A 241 -6.70 -11.43 19.81
CA ILE A 241 -6.51 -10.79 21.12
C ILE A 241 -6.12 -11.85 22.17
N PRO A 242 -4.96 -11.71 22.85
CA PRO A 242 -4.56 -12.63 23.92
C PRO A 242 -5.54 -12.67 25.09
N GLU A 243 -5.72 -13.84 25.72
CA GLU A 243 -6.63 -14.02 26.86
C GLU A 243 -6.30 -13.15 28.09
N ASP A 244 -5.05 -12.73 28.26
CA ASP A 244 -4.59 -11.90 29.37
C ASP A 244 -4.78 -10.39 29.13
N GLU A 245 -5.14 -9.98 27.91
CA GLU A 245 -5.47 -8.60 27.59
C GLU A 245 -6.99 -8.38 27.73
N THR A 246 -7.37 -7.56 28.72
CA THR A 246 -8.76 -7.18 28.99
C THR A 246 -9.29 -6.24 27.90
N ASP A 247 -10.62 -6.22 27.71
CA ASP A 247 -11.52 -5.42 26.85
C ASP A 247 -10.96 -4.30 25.95
N SER A 248 -9.93 -3.52 26.29
CA SER A 248 -9.51 -2.33 25.52
C SER A 248 -9.07 -2.57 24.06
N PRO A 249 -8.24 -3.59 23.70
CA PRO A 249 -7.89 -3.82 22.29
C PRO A 249 -9.10 -4.29 21.48
N ARG A 250 -9.99 -5.06 22.12
CA ARG A 250 -11.25 -5.53 21.54
C ARG A 250 -12.19 -4.36 21.29
N GLU A 251 -12.40 -3.52 22.29
CA GLU A 251 -13.22 -2.31 22.22
C GLU A 251 -12.75 -1.41 21.08
N LEU A 252 -11.44 -1.20 20.91
CA LEU A 252 -10.93 -0.38 19.80
C LEU A 252 -11.25 -0.98 18.43
N LEU A 253 -10.96 -2.27 18.20
CA LEU A 253 -11.23 -2.90 16.90
C LEU A 253 -12.73 -2.97 16.59
N THR A 254 -13.55 -3.27 17.61
CA THR A 254 -15.02 -3.19 17.52
C THR A 254 -15.48 -1.76 17.23
N GLU A 255 -14.93 -0.74 17.90
CA GLU A 255 -15.29 0.66 17.66
C GLU A 255 -14.92 1.11 16.23
N MET A 256 -13.76 0.66 15.71
CA MET A 256 -13.33 0.98 14.34
C MET A 256 -14.32 0.48 13.27
N ALA A 257 -14.86 -0.73 13.44
CA ALA A 257 -15.75 -1.36 12.47
C ALA A 257 -17.25 -1.09 12.74
N GLU A 258 -17.68 -1.21 13.99
CA GLU A 258 -19.08 -1.18 14.43
C GLU A 258 -19.44 0.05 15.27
N GLY A 259 -18.45 0.87 15.63
CA GLY A 259 -18.65 2.08 16.42
C GLY A 259 -18.90 3.35 15.58
N PRO A 260 -19.39 4.42 16.23
CA PRO A 260 -19.74 5.68 15.59
C PRO A 260 -18.52 6.60 15.38
N CYS A 261 -17.39 6.06 14.92
CA CYS A 261 -16.15 6.83 14.73
C CYS A 261 -16.40 8.10 13.93
N GLY A 262 -15.92 9.24 14.43
CA GLY A 262 -16.17 10.56 13.82
C GLY A 262 -17.62 11.05 13.85
N GLY A 263 -18.55 10.33 14.49
CA GLY A 263 -19.98 10.64 14.53
C GLY A 263 -20.81 10.03 13.39
N GLY A 264 -20.19 9.24 12.49
CA GLY A 264 -20.88 8.53 11.41
C GLY A 264 -21.47 7.18 11.82
N GLU A 265 -22.27 6.57 10.95
CA GLU A 265 -22.85 5.23 11.17
C GLU A 265 -21.83 4.11 10.93
N ALA A 266 -21.98 3.01 11.67
CA ALA A 266 -21.22 1.77 11.50
C ALA A 266 -21.37 1.21 10.08
N ASN A 267 -20.26 0.89 9.42
CA ASN A 267 -20.27 0.37 8.04
C ASN A 267 -19.41 -0.90 7.86
N GLY A 268 -19.27 -1.70 8.92
CA GLY A 268 -18.46 -2.91 8.93
C GLY A 268 -18.80 -3.86 10.07
N ALA A 269 -17.93 -4.84 10.28
CA ALA A 269 -18.07 -5.85 11.33
C ALA A 269 -16.73 -6.17 11.99
N TYR A 270 -16.77 -6.50 13.28
CA TYR A 270 -15.64 -7.04 14.03
C TYR A 270 -15.73 -8.56 14.12
N PHE A 271 -14.64 -9.23 13.78
CA PHE A 271 -14.49 -10.68 13.88
C PHE A 271 -13.47 -11.04 14.96
N ASP A 272 -13.92 -11.71 16.00
CA ASP A 272 -13.07 -12.23 17.06
C ASP A 272 -12.39 -13.53 16.62
N ALA A 273 -11.06 -13.51 16.48
CA ALA A 273 -10.27 -14.68 16.14
C ALA A 273 -9.95 -15.58 17.35
N GLY A 274 -10.21 -15.11 18.58
CA GLY A 274 -9.80 -15.82 19.78
C GLY A 274 -8.27 -15.98 19.85
N THR A 275 -7.80 -17.14 20.29
CA THR A 275 -6.37 -17.46 20.47
C THR A 275 -5.92 -18.73 19.75
N ASP A 276 -6.82 -19.41 19.05
CA ASP A 276 -6.56 -20.69 18.40
C ASP A 276 -6.64 -20.59 16.86
N PRO A 277 -5.96 -21.51 16.14
CA PRO A 277 -5.95 -21.48 14.68
C PRO A 277 -7.33 -21.57 14.01
N ALA A 278 -8.25 -22.35 14.56
CA ALA A 278 -9.58 -22.54 14.01
C ALA A 278 -10.45 -21.28 14.18
N GLY A 279 -10.31 -20.60 15.31
CA GLY A 279 -10.91 -19.30 15.58
C GLY A 279 -10.46 -18.24 14.58
N LEU A 280 -9.15 -18.11 14.32
CA LEU A 280 -8.63 -17.15 13.35
C LEU A 280 -9.11 -17.40 11.92
N LEU A 281 -9.09 -18.65 11.49
CA LEU A 281 -9.60 -19.04 10.17
C LEU A 281 -11.10 -18.77 10.05
N SER A 282 -11.86 -19.05 11.12
CA SER A 282 -13.29 -18.74 11.18
C SER A 282 -13.55 -17.24 11.10
N ALA A 283 -12.73 -16.42 11.75
CA ALA A 283 -12.89 -14.96 11.75
C ALA A 283 -12.66 -14.38 10.35
N PHE A 284 -11.62 -14.85 9.63
CA PHE A 284 -11.38 -14.47 8.25
C PHE A 284 -12.55 -14.90 7.33
N ARG A 285 -13.02 -16.15 7.44
CA ARG A 285 -14.18 -16.64 6.67
C ARG A 285 -15.49 -15.91 7.00
N GLY A 286 -15.58 -15.31 8.18
CA GLY A 286 -16.70 -14.45 8.57
C GLY A 286 -16.89 -13.23 7.66
N PHE A 287 -15.82 -12.80 6.98
CA PHE A 287 -15.87 -11.69 6.03
C PHE A 287 -16.57 -12.04 4.71
N ILE A 288 -16.62 -13.32 4.33
CA ILE A 288 -17.28 -13.76 3.08
C ILE A 288 -18.79 -13.55 3.20
N PRO A 289 -19.42 -12.71 2.35
CA PRO A 289 -20.85 -12.52 2.37
C PRO A 289 -21.64 -13.81 2.17
N THR A 290 -22.77 -13.89 2.86
CA THR A 290 -23.65 -15.05 2.84
C THR A 290 -25.00 -14.69 2.25
N ALA A 291 -25.43 -15.44 1.24
CA ALA A 291 -26.79 -15.42 0.71
C ALA A 291 -27.15 -16.85 0.27
N ASN A 292 -28.44 -17.18 0.28
CA ASN A 292 -28.95 -18.50 -0.12
C ASN A 292 -28.33 -19.67 0.65
N SER A 293 -27.99 -19.45 1.91
CA SER A 293 -27.31 -20.42 2.75
C SER A 293 -28.12 -20.84 3.97
N VAL A 294 -27.83 -22.03 4.49
CA VAL A 294 -28.09 -22.37 5.87
C VAL A 294 -26.78 -22.47 6.61
N ASP A 295 -26.64 -21.65 7.63
CA ASP A 295 -25.47 -21.55 8.48
C ASP A 295 -25.82 -22.02 9.89
N SER A 296 -24.92 -22.77 10.53
CA SER A 296 -25.09 -23.18 11.93
C SER A 296 -23.76 -23.46 12.60
N THR A 297 -23.71 -23.20 13.91
CA THR A 297 -22.71 -23.81 14.80
C THR A 297 -23.37 -24.95 15.57
N LEU A 298 -22.89 -26.17 15.37
CA LEU A 298 -23.47 -27.39 15.91
C LEU A 298 -22.43 -28.17 16.72
N SER A 299 -22.90 -29.04 17.61
CA SER A 299 -22.05 -30.05 18.24
C SER A 299 -21.62 -31.10 17.23
N MET A 300 -20.41 -31.66 17.32
CA MET A 300 -19.90 -32.71 16.44
C MET A 300 -20.79 -33.97 16.40
N SER A 301 -21.62 -34.18 17.43
CA SER A 301 -22.61 -35.26 17.49
C SER A 301 -23.95 -34.95 16.80
N GLU A 302 -24.15 -33.71 16.36
CA GLU A 302 -25.37 -33.22 15.71
C GLU A 302 -25.10 -32.91 14.24
N PRO A 303 -25.84 -33.51 13.29
CA PRO A 303 -25.67 -33.19 11.88
C PRO A 303 -26.48 -31.95 11.46
N GLN A 304 -25.91 -31.15 10.57
CA GLN A 304 -26.65 -30.17 9.78
C GLN A 304 -27.57 -30.89 8.80
N ARG A 305 -28.85 -30.50 8.80
CA ARG A 305 -29.87 -31.03 7.90
C ARG A 305 -30.26 -29.97 6.89
N PHE A 306 -30.44 -30.37 5.63
CA PHE A 306 -30.95 -29.50 4.58
C PHE A 306 -31.69 -30.34 3.54
N THR A 307 -32.87 -29.90 3.15
CA THR A 307 -33.69 -30.51 2.09
C THR A 307 -33.39 -29.84 0.75
N LEU A 308 -33.08 -30.65 -0.25
CA LEU A 308 -32.93 -30.23 -1.64
C LEU A 308 -34.15 -30.60 -2.47
N ASP A 309 -34.34 -29.87 -3.56
CA ASP A 309 -35.23 -30.21 -4.65
C ASP A 309 -34.46 -30.13 -5.99
N ASN A 310 -35.09 -30.55 -7.08
CA ASN A 310 -34.43 -30.64 -8.38
C ASN A 310 -34.37 -29.30 -9.14
N SER A 311 -34.90 -28.21 -8.56
CA SER A 311 -34.66 -26.86 -9.06
C SER A 311 -33.31 -26.30 -8.59
N ILE A 312 -32.63 -26.97 -7.66
CA ILE A 312 -31.24 -26.71 -7.27
C ILE A 312 -30.33 -27.66 -8.06
N ASP A 313 -29.27 -27.13 -8.67
CA ASP A 313 -28.29 -27.87 -9.46
C ASP A 313 -26.88 -27.86 -8.86
N LYS A 314 -26.58 -26.90 -7.98
CA LYS A 314 -25.27 -26.74 -7.34
C LYS A 314 -25.42 -26.41 -5.85
N VAL A 315 -24.55 -27.00 -5.03
CA VAL A 315 -24.44 -26.73 -3.59
C VAL A 315 -22.98 -26.52 -3.21
N ARG A 316 -22.71 -25.46 -2.44
CA ARG A 316 -21.41 -25.26 -1.77
C ARG A 316 -21.57 -25.62 -0.31
N LEU A 317 -20.72 -26.53 0.17
CA LEU A 317 -20.62 -26.89 1.57
C LEU A 317 -19.25 -26.45 2.08
N SER A 318 -19.23 -25.69 3.16
CA SER A 318 -18.00 -25.32 3.86
C SER A 318 -18.19 -25.60 5.34
N ALA A 319 -17.26 -26.33 5.95
CA ALA A 319 -17.34 -26.67 7.36
C ALA A 319 -15.97 -26.72 8.02
N GLN A 320 -15.93 -26.31 9.29
CA GLN A 320 -14.74 -26.38 10.10
C GLN A 320 -15.07 -26.49 11.59
N PRO A 321 -14.24 -27.14 12.40
CA PRO A 321 -14.26 -26.99 13.85
C PRO A 321 -14.16 -25.53 14.29
N THR A 322 -14.73 -25.21 15.46
CA THR A 322 -14.57 -23.88 16.09
C THR A 322 -13.29 -23.74 16.90
N THR A 323 -12.65 -24.85 17.22
CA THR A 323 -11.45 -24.98 18.04
C THR A 323 -10.56 -26.07 17.43
N SER A 324 -9.25 -26.04 17.69
CA SER A 324 -8.37 -27.14 17.29
C SER A 324 -8.67 -28.41 18.07
N ILE A 325 -8.90 -29.53 17.37
CA ILE A 325 -9.26 -30.83 17.97
C ILE A 325 -8.18 -31.87 17.70
N ASP A 326 -7.69 -32.47 18.79
CA ASP A 326 -6.83 -33.66 18.75
C ASP A 326 -7.67 -34.93 18.57
N GLY A 327 -7.29 -35.77 17.60
CA GLY A 327 -7.92 -37.09 17.38
C GLY A 327 -8.65 -37.20 16.06
N GLN A 328 -9.55 -38.20 15.96
CA GLN A 328 -10.26 -38.49 14.72
C GLN A 328 -11.45 -37.54 14.57
N VAL A 329 -11.43 -36.72 13.53
CA VAL A 329 -12.51 -35.82 13.13
C VAL A 329 -12.72 -36.00 11.62
N THR A 330 -13.67 -36.85 11.23
CA THR A 330 -13.91 -37.17 9.82
C THR A 330 -15.22 -36.54 9.35
N PRO A 331 -15.20 -35.57 8.41
CA PRO A 331 -16.43 -35.01 7.85
C PRO A 331 -17.17 -36.04 7.01
N VAL A 332 -18.50 -36.07 7.13
CA VAL A 332 -19.37 -37.03 6.47
C VAL A 332 -20.57 -36.36 5.82
N LEU A 333 -20.96 -36.88 4.67
CA LEU A 333 -22.15 -36.45 3.93
C LEU A 333 -23.04 -37.66 3.69
N THR A 334 -24.35 -37.51 3.95
CA THR A 334 -25.36 -38.55 3.75
C THR A 334 -26.45 -38.05 2.81
N ALA A 335 -26.69 -38.79 1.72
CA ALA A 335 -27.75 -38.53 0.76
C ALA A 335 -29.12 -39.02 1.27
N PRO A 336 -30.25 -38.55 0.67
CA PRO A 336 -31.61 -38.93 1.08
C PRO A 336 -31.88 -40.44 1.09
N GLY A 337 -31.20 -41.19 0.23
CA GLY A 337 -31.27 -42.66 0.18
C GLY A 337 -30.55 -43.37 1.32
N GLY A 338 -29.87 -42.65 2.22
CA GLY A 338 -29.07 -43.17 3.32
C GLY A 338 -27.64 -43.57 2.94
N GLU A 339 -27.24 -43.35 1.69
CA GLU A 339 -25.85 -43.52 1.26
C GLU A 339 -24.98 -42.46 1.94
N ARG A 340 -23.90 -42.89 2.60
CA ARG A 340 -23.00 -42.05 3.39
C ARG A 340 -21.58 -42.18 2.86
N ILE A 341 -20.91 -41.05 2.68
CA ILE A 341 -19.51 -40.97 2.27
C ILE A 341 -18.69 -40.15 3.27
N GLU A 342 -17.41 -40.50 3.40
CA GLU A 342 -16.41 -39.67 4.08
C GLU A 342 -15.89 -38.62 3.08
N LEU A 343 -15.83 -37.35 3.47
CA LEU A 343 -15.35 -36.28 2.60
C LEU A 343 -13.82 -36.20 2.67
N THR A 344 -13.16 -36.97 1.80
CA THR A 344 -11.71 -36.94 1.59
C THR A 344 -11.39 -36.19 0.30
N ALA A 345 -10.29 -35.43 0.25
CA ALA A 345 -9.89 -34.65 -0.92
C ALA A 345 -9.93 -35.45 -2.24
N GLY A 346 -10.50 -34.84 -3.27
CA GLY A 346 -10.70 -35.43 -4.60
C GLY A 346 -12.16 -35.40 -5.05
N GLU A 347 -12.44 -36.15 -6.11
CA GLU A 347 -13.80 -36.27 -6.68
C GLU A 347 -14.43 -37.60 -6.30
N THR A 348 -15.72 -37.58 -5.99
CA THR A 348 -16.52 -38.77 -5.67
C THR A 348 -17.98 -38.55 -6.08
N ARG A 349 -18.82 -39.55 -5.80
CA ARG A 349 -20.27 -39.48 -6.04
C ARG A 349 -21.02 -40.02 -4.83
N VAL A 350 -22.16 -39.42 -4.51
CA VAL A 350 -23.10 -39.93 -3.50
C VAL A 350 -24.53 -39.71 -4.00
N GLY A 351 -25.31 -40.80 -4.09
CA GLY A 351 -26.57 -40.79 -4.82
C GLY A 351 -26.39 -40.34 -6.28
N SER A 352 -27.11 -39.28 -6.67
CA SER A 352 -27.01 -38.68 -8.01
C SER A 352 -26.02 -37.51 -8.09
N ALA A 353 -25.45 -37.06 -6.97
CA ALA A 353 -24.61 -35.87 -6.93
C ALA A 353 -23.14 -36.20 -7.19
N ASP A 354 -22.51 -35.47 -8.11
CA ASP A 354 -21.05 -35.45 -8.23
C ASP A 354 -20.50 -34.48 -7.19
N VAL A 355 -19.49 -34.92 -6.43
CA VAL A 355 -18.96 -34.18 -5.28
C VAL A 355 -17.46 -33.98 -5.45
N THR A 356 -17.04 -32.73 -5.49
CA THR A 356 -15.63 -32.32 -5.47
C THR A 356 -15.28 -31.84 -4.07
N ILE A 357 -14.30 -32.47 -3.43
CA ILE A 357 -13.89 -32.18 -2.06
C ILE A 357 -12.48 -31.60 -2.04
N GLU A 358 -12.33 -30.53 -1.26
CA GLU A 358 -11.07 -29.95 -0.86
C GLU A 358 -10.92 -29.99 0.66
N THR A 359 -9.73 -30.35 1.13
CA THR A 359 -9.41 -30.39 2.55
C THR A 359 -8.10 -29.66 2.79
N THR A 360 -7.89 -29.19 4.02
CA THR A 360 -6.63 -28.61 4.46
C THR A 360 -6.19 -29.24 5.78
N ASP A 361 -4.89 -29.37 5.95
CA ASP A 361 -4.30 -29.90 7.19
C ASP A 361 -4.11 -28.80 8.26
N VAL A 362 -4.44 -27.54 7.95
CA VAL A 362 -4.31 -26.39 8.88
C VAL A 362 -5.24 -26.55 10.09
N VAL A 363 -6.49 -26.96 9.85
CA VAL A 363 -7.48 -27.26 10.89
C VAL A 363 -8.03 -28.66 10.65
N ASN A 364 -7.75 -29.58 11.56
CA ASN A 364 -8.18 -30.98 11.48
C ASN A 364 -9.72 -31.09 11.36
N GLY A 365 -10.22 -31.70 10.28
CA GLY A 365 -11.66 -31.84 10.01
C GLY A 365 -12.27 -30.68 9.21
N MET A 366 -11.48 -29.68 8.81
CA MET A 366 -11.95 -28.66 7.89
C MET A 366 -12.14 -29.23 6.47
N VAL A 367 -13.26 -28.86 5.85
CA VAL A 367 -13.64 -29.36 4.53
C VAL A 367 -14.43 -28.31 3.76
N ASP A 368 -14.14 -28.22 2.47
CA ASP A 368 -14.97 -27.53 1.49
C ASP A 368 -15.39 -28.56 0.43
N ALA A 369 -16.66 -28.56 0.04
CA ALA A 369 -17.19 -29.46 -0.97
C ALA A 369 -18.14 -28.74 -1.92
N GLU A 370 -18.02 -29.03 -3.20
CA GLU A 370 -18.97 -28.66 -4.24
C GLU A 370 -19.77 -29.90 -4.62
N LEU A 371 -21.09 -29.81 -4.56
CA LEU A 371 -21.98 -30.85 -5.06
C LEU A 371 -22.68 -30.31 -6.31
N THR A 372 -22.72 -31.10 -7.37
CA THR A 372 -23.43 -30.77 -8.61
C THR A 372 -24.42 -31.88 -8.96
N LEU A 373 -25.60 -31.50 -9.43
CA LEU A 373 -26.60 -32.41 -9.98
C LEU A 373 -26.38 -32.55 -11.49
N PRO A 374 -25.96 -33.71 -11.99
CA PRO A 374 -25.84 -33.94 -13.43
C PRO A 374 -27.21 -33.88 -14.12
N GLU A 375 -27.22 -33.51 -15.39
CA GLU A 375 -28.44 -33.41 -16.19
C GLU A 375 -29.29 -34.69 -16.12
N GLY A 376 -30.57 -34.54 -15.74
CA GLY A 376 -31.51 -35.66 -15.58
C GLY A 376 -31.31 -36.49 -14.30
N GLY A 377 -30.41 -36.07 -13.40
CA GLY A 377 -30.27 -36.64 -12.06
C GLY A 377 -31.46 -36.32 -11.14
N ASP A 378 -31.54 -37.05 -10.02
CA ASP A 378 -32.51 -36.80 -8.96
C ASP A 378 -31.82 -36.89 -7.60
N TRP A 379 -31.87 -35.81 -6.84
CA TRP A 379 -31.27 -35.70 -5.50
C TRP A 379 -32.21 -35.10 -4.45
N ALA A 380 -33.48 -34.91 -4.83
CA ALA A 380 -34.46 -34.30 -3.96
C ALA A 380 -34.65 -35.12 -2.67
N GLY A 381 -34.74 -34.43 -1.54
CA GLY A 381 -34.84 -35.06 -0.22
C GLY A 381 -33.96 -34.42 0.83
N GLU A 382 -34.02 -34.97 2.05
CA GLU A 382 -33.20 -34.51 3.17
C GLU A 382 -31.77 -35.05 3.06
N TRP A 383 -30.82 -34.14 3.01
CA TRP A 383 -29.39 -34.38 3.11
C TRP A 383 -28.91 -34.07 4.53
N THR A 384 -27.85 -34.78 4.96
CA THR A 384 -27.21 -34.48 6.23
C THR A 384 -25.69 -34.38 6.09
N PHE A 385 -25.12 -33.35 6.70
CA PHE A 385 -23.68 -33.19 6.89
C PHE A 385 -23.35 -33.23 8.39
N GLY A 386 -22.23 -33.83 8.75
CA GLY A 386 -21.75 -33.82 10.14
C GLY A 386 -20.37 -34.43 10.25
N TYR A 387 -20.02 -34.89 11.44
CA TYR A 387 -18.71 -35.47 11.73
C TYR A 387 -18.80 -36.83 12.40
N ASP A 388 -17.89 -37.73 12.03
CA ASP A 388 -17.51 -38.87 12.85
C ASP A 388 -16.33 -38.45 13.74
N ALA A 389 -16.65 -37.97 14.93
CA ALA A 389 -15.68 -37.46 15.92
C ALA A 389 -15.79 -38.19 17.29
N PRO A 390 -15.43 -39.49 17.37
CA PRO A 390 -15.61 -40.28 18.59
C PRO A 390 -14.77 -39.79 19.78
N THR A 391 -13.69 -39.04 19.52
CA THR A 391 -12.80 -38.47 20.54
C THR A 391 -13.23 -37.09 21.02
N ALA A 392 -14.17 -36.45 20.32
CA ALA A 392 -14.58 -35.07 20.57
C ALA A 392 -16.07 -34.82 20.25
N PRO A 393 -17.01 -35.63 20.79
CA PRO A 393 -18.43 -35.55 20.40
C PRO A 393 -19.15 -34.28 20.88
N ASP A 394 -18.58 -33.58 21.87
CA ASP A 394 -19.13 -32.36 22.48
C ASP A 394 -18.47 -31.08 21.92
N GLU A 395 -17.40 -31.21 21.13
CA GLU A 395 -16.79 -30.06 20.44
C GLU A 395 -17.75 -29.52 19.38
N LYS A 396 -17.51 -28.29 18.91
CA LYS A 396 -18.39 -27.63 17.95
C LYS A 396 -17.74 -27.45 16.59
N TYR A 397 -18.57 -27.38 15.56
CA TYR A 397 -18.19 -26.99 14.21
C TYR A 397 -19.15 -25.94 13.67
N LYS A 398 -18.62 -25.08 12.80
CA LYS A 398 -19.41 -24.20 11.94
C LYS A 398 -19.57 -24.87 10.59
N VAL A 399 -20.76 -24.79 10.04
CA VAL A 399 -21.09 -25.26 8.70
C VAL A 399 -21.93 -24.22 7.99
N ARG A 400 -21.64 -24.07 6.71
CA ARG A 400 -22.37 -23.28 5.74
C ARG A 400 -22.74 -24.18 4.57
N VAL A 401 -24.02 -24.25 4.26
CA VAL A 401 -24.53 -24.95 3.08
C VAL A 401 -25.25 -23.92 2.20
N THR A 402 -24.61 -23.52 1.10
CA THR A 402 -25.16 -22.56 0.13
C THR A 402 -25.82 -23.33 -1.01
N LEU A 403 -27.09 -23.04 -1.27
CA LEU A 403 -27.87 -23.63 -2.35
C LEU A 403 -27.98 -22.67 -3.52
N ALA A 404 -27.85 -23.16 -4.75
CA ALA A 404 -27.85 -22.32 -5.96
C ALA A 404 -26.91 -21.10 -5.81
N PRO A 405 -25.61 -21.33 -5.56
CA PRO A 405 -24.65 -20.24 -5.44
C PRO A 405 -24.68 -19.37 -6.70
N GLY A 406 -24.65 -18.04 -6.51
CA GLY A 406 -24.75 -17.08 -7.61
C GLY A 406 -26.14 -16.51 -7.87
N LEU A 407 -27.17 -17.00 -7.18
CA LEU A 407 -28.54 -16.53 -7.34
C LEU A 407 -28.69 -15.10 -6.77
N THR A 408 -29.18 -14.17 -7.59
CA THR A 408 -29.27 -12.73 -7.31
C THR A 408 -30.62 -12.14 -7.75
N VAL A 409 -30.96 -10.94 -7.27
CA VAL A 409 -32.13 -10.20 -7.77
C VAL A 409 -31.66 -9.17 -8.79
N GLN A 410 -32.10 -9.32 -10.03
CA GLN A 410 -31.88 -8.37 -11.11
C GLN A 410 -33.10 -7.46 -11.28
N VAL A 411 -32.87 -6.18 -11.56
CA VAL A 411 -33.95 -5.18 -11.69
C VAL A 411 -33.82 -4.45 -13.01
N ASP A 412 -34.75 -4.65 -13.95
CA ASP A 412 -34.61 -4.24 -15.36
C ASP A 412 -34.30 -2.74 -15.51
N GLU A 413 -34.98 -1.87 -14.75
CA GLU A 413 -34.81 -0.42 -14.81
C GLU A 413 -33.47 0.06 -14.22
N LEU A 414 -32.81 -0.77 -13.40
CA LEU A 414 -31.62 -0.40 -12.61
C LEU A 414 -30.37 -1.21 -12.98
N SER A 415 -30.51 -2.27 -13.79
CA SER A 415 -29.46 -3.25 -14.12
C SER A 415 -28.25 -2.67 -14.86
N ASP A 416 -28.46 -1.62 -15.67
CA ASP A 416 -27.41 -1.10 -16.56
C ASP A 416 -26.68 0.13 -16.00
N GLY A 417 -26.97 0.52 -14.76
CA GLY A 417 -26.37 1.71 -14.12
C GLY A 417 -26.57 3.02 -14.87
N GLN A 418 -27.49 3.06 -15.85
CA GLN A 418 -27.82 4.23 -16.68
C GLN A 418 -28.87 5.13 -16.00
N THR A 419 -29.78 4.55 -15.22
CA THR A 419 -30.93 5.26 -14.65
C THR A 419 -30.92 5.15 -13.13
N THR A 420 -30.67 6.27 -12.46
CA THR A 420 -30.95 6.41 -11.02
C THR A 420 -32.19 7.26 -10.78
N GLY A 421 -32.74 7.92 -11.81
CA GLY A 421 -33.91 8.79 -11.68
C GLY A 421 -35.20 8.08 -12.09
N LEU A 422 -36.11 7.88 -11.15
CA LEU A 422 -37.41 7.24 -11.35
C LEU A 422 -38.56 8.22 -11.07
N LYS A 423 -39.68 8.00 -11.75
CA LYS A 423 -40.94 8.71 -11.50
C LYS A 423 -41.85 7.87 -10.61
N SER A 424 -42.62 8.52 -9.73
CA SER A 424 -43.53 7.83 -8.81
C SER A 424 -44.72 7.14 -9.47
N ASP A 425 -45.08 7.47 -10.72
CA ASP A 425 -46.09 6.73 -11.49
C ASP A 425 -45.51 5.53 -12.26
N GLY A 426 -44.21 5.30 -12.15
CA GLY A 426 -43.52 4.14 -12.70
C GLY A 426 -43.62 2.89 -11.82
N GLN A 427 -42.99 1.83 -12.31
CA GLN A 427 -42.81 0.56 -11.62
C GLN A 427 -41.41 0.02 -11.92
N VAL A 428 -40.88 -0.80 -11.01
CA VAL A 428 -39.62 -1.54 -11.21
C VAL A 428 -39.90 -3.03 -11.32
N HIS A 429 -39.22 -3.71 -12.24
CA HIS A 429 -39.38 -5.15 -12.48
C HIS A 429 -38.19 -5.92 -11.96
N ALA A 430 -38.43 -6.77 -10.97
CA ALA A 430 -37.41 -7.61 -10.35
C ALA A 430 -37.55 -9.07 -10.79
N SER A 431 -36.42 -9.73 -11.03
CA SER A 431 -36.33 -11.14 -11.36
C SER A 431 -35.28 -11.83 -10.51
N LEU A 432 -35.55 -13.07 -10.11
CA LEU A 432 -34.54 -13.93 -9.51
C LEU A 432 -33.76 -14.61 -10.63
N VAL A 433 -32.44 -14.36 -10.69
CA VAL A 433 -31.57 -14.83 -11.78
C VAL A 433 -30.38 -15.59 -11.23
N ASP A 434 -29.87 -16.54 -12.02
CA ASP A 434 -28.61 -17.24 -11.74
C ASP A 434 -27.37 -16.37 -12.03
N ALA A 435 -26.18 -16.95 -11.85
CA ALA A 435 -24.90 -16.28 -12.06
C ALA A 435 -24.72 -15.75 -13.50
N ASP A 436 -25.32 -16.42 -14.49
CA ASP A 436 -25.28 -16.07 -15.90
C ASP A 436 -26.36 -15.02 -16.28
N GLY A 437 -27.17 -14.59 -15.31
CA GLY A 437 -28.28 -13.65 -15.51
C GLY A 437 -29.54 -14.29 -16.10
N ASN A 438 -29.65 -15.62 -16.11
CA ASN A 438 -30.86 -16.29 -16.60
C ASN A 438 -31.91 -16.37 -15.49
N PRO A 439 -33.19 -16.08 -15.78
CA PRO A 439 -34.27 -16.24 -14.81
C PRO A 439 -34.36 -17.66 -14.25
N ARG A 440 -34.51 -17.78 -12.93
CA ARG A 440 -34.55 -19.06 -12.22
C ARG A 440 -35.93 -19.35 -11.66
N ALA A 441 -36.56 -20.41 -12.15
CA ALA A 441 -37.74 -20.98 -11.51
C ALA A 441 -37.32 -21.93 -10.38
N LEU A 442 -38.06 -21.92 -9.27
CA LEU A 442 -37.83 -22.77 -8.12
C LEU A 442 -39.01 -23.71 -7.89
N ASP A 443 -38.73 -24.93 -7.46
CA ASP A 443 -39.75 -25.93 -7.12
C ASP A 443 -40.44 -25.62 -5.78
N GLY A 444 -39.77 -24.84 -4.93
CA GLY A 444 -40.24 -24.40 -3.61
C GLY A 444 -40.96 -23.04 -3.63
N GLU A 445 -40.63 -22.17 -2.67
CA GLU A 445 -41.19 -20.83 -2.54
C GLU A 445 -40.09 -19.76 -2.66
N ALA A 446 -40.36 -18.69 -3.40
CA ALA A 446 -39.56 -17.47 -3.40
C ALA A 446 -40.47 -16.25 -3.36
N LEU A 447 -40.24 -15.38 -2.38
CA LEU A 447 -40.95 -14.13 -2.18
C LEU A 447 -39.96 -12.97 -2.21
N ILE A 448 -40.20 -11.99 -3.07
CA ILE A 448 -39.41 -10.76 -3.15
C ILE A 448 -40.19 -9.64 -2.46
N THR A 449 -39.59 -9.05 -1.44
CA THR A 449 -40.03 -7.79 -0.82
C THR A 449 -39.22 -6.65 -1.41
N ALA A 450 -39.89 -5.54 -1.72
CA ALA A 450 -39.22 -4.31 -2.14
C ALA A 450 -39.62 -3.15 -1.23
N GLU A 451 -38.62 -2.38 -0.79
CA GLU A 451 -38.81 -1.17 0.00
C GLU A 451 -37.89 -0.05 -0.50
N PHE A 452 -38.36 1.19 -0.42
CA PHE A 452 -37.56 2.38 -0.70
C PHE A 452 -37.17 3.04 0.61
N VAL A 453 -35.86 3.08 0.92
CA VAL A 453 -35.29 3.73 2.09
C VAL A 453 -34.70 5.05 1.64
N THR A 454 -35.28 6.17 2.07
CA THR A 454 -34.78 7.50 1.75
C THR A 454 -33.47 7.80 2.49
N ALA A 455 -32.70 8.79 2.02
CA ALA A 455 -31.41 9.17 2.61
C ALA A 455 -31.50 9.65 4.08
N ASP A 456 -32.67 10.06 4.55
CA ASP A 456 -32.95 10.38 5.97
C ASP A 456 -33.42 9.16 6.80
N GLY A 457 -33.39 7.96 6.21
CA GLY A 457 -33.69 6.69 6.85
C GLY A 457 -35.18 6.34 6.93
N LYS A 458 -36.07 7.02 6.18
CA LYS A 458 -37.50 6.71 6.15
C LYS A 458 -37.79 5.61 5.11
N THR A 459 -38.43 4.54 5.57
CA THR A 459 -38.80 3.41 4.72
C THR A 459 -40.21 3.55 4.13
N VAL A 460 -40.36 3.27 2.83
CA VAL A 460 -41.62 3.16 2.09
C VAL A 460 -41.74 1.74 1.52
N GLU A 461 -42.65 0.94 2.05
CA GLU A 461 -42.90 -0.43 1.57
C GLU A 461 -43.53 -0.41 0.17
N LEU A 462 -42.83 -0.89 -0.85
CA LEU A 462 -43.33 -0.93 -2.22
C LEU A 462 -44.25 -2.14 -2.44
N GLY A 463 -43.88 -3.32 -1.95
CA GLY A 463 -44.74 -4.51 -1.99
C GLY A 463 -44.03 -5.82 -1.70
N LEU A 464 -44.79 -6.92 -1.83
CA LEU A 464 -44.32 -8.31 -1.72
C LEU A 464 -44.92 -9.08 -2.91
N GLU A 465 -44.07 -9.74 -3.69
CA GLU A 465 -44.48 -10.51 -4.87
C GLU A 465 -43.81 -11.89 -4.89
N SER A 466 -44.46 -12.89 -5.50
CA SER A 466 -43.88 -14.24 -5.65
C SER A 466 -43.06 -14.36 -6.93
N ALA A 467 -41.79 -14.76 -6.79
CA ALA A 467 -40.87 -14.97 -7.90
C ALA A 467 -40.61 -16.45 -8.22
N THR A 468 -41.37 -17.37 -7.61
CA THR A 468 -41.20 -18.83 -7.74
C THR A 468 -41.16 -19.32 -9.19
N ASP A 469 -42.01 -18.75 -10.06
CA ASP A 469 -42.16 -19.20 -11.44
C ASP A 469 -41.02 -18.74 -12.38
N GLY A 470 -40.04 -17.97 -11.87
CA GLY A 470 -38.94 -17.41 -12.67
C GLY A 470 -39.38 -16.32 -13.65
N VAL A 471 -40.52 -15.68 -13.40
CA VAL A 471 -41.07 -14.58 -14.21
C VAL A 471 -40.82 -13.24 -13.50
N PRO A 472 -40.46 -12.16 -14.21
CA PRO A 472 -40.31 -10.84 -13.61
C PRO A 472 -41.59 -10.38 -12.88
N VAL A 473 -41.42 -9.84 -11.68
CA VAL A 473 -42.49 -9.26 -10.84
C VAL A 473 -42.35 -7.75 -10.76
N ALA A 474 -43.47 -7.03 -10.71
CA ALA A 474 -43.49 -5.56 -10.77
C ALA A 474 -43.82 -4.94 -9.41
N PHE A 475 -43.06 -3.91 -9.02
CA PHE A 475 -43.27 -3.11 -7.82
C PHE A 475 -43.60 -1.66 -8.20
N PRO A 476 -44.84 -1.19 -7.96
CA PRO A 476 -45.24 0.20 -8.20
C PRO A 476 -44.52 1.18 -7.26
N LEU A 477 -44.21 2.38 -7.77
CA LEU A 477 -43.58 3.48 -7.00
C LEU A 477 -44.58 4.53 -6.50
N ASP A 478 -45.88 4.26 -6.66
CA ASP A 478 -46.99 5.20 -6.41
C ASP A 478 -47.12 5.63 -4.94
N LYS A 479 -46.52 4.85 -4.03
CA LYS A 479 -46.43 5.17 -2.60
C LYS A 479 -45.38 6.23 -2.27
N VAL A 480 -44.45 6.52 -3.18
CA VAL A 480 -43.45 7.58 -3.01
C VAL A 480 -44.05 8.91 -3.45
N THR A 481 -44.45 9.72 -2.47
CA THR A 481 -45.23 10.94 -2.69
C THR A 481 -44.39 12.22 -2.68
N ASP A 482 -43.23 12.18 -2.04
CA ASP A 482 -42.27 13.29 -1.97
C ASP A 482 -41.04 12.94 -2.82
N ALA A 483 -40.38 13.94 -3.41
CA ALA A 483 -39.11 13.71 -4.10
C ALA A 483 -38.02 13.42 -3.08
N ALA A 484 -37.35 12.27 -3.22
CA ALA A 484 -36.29 11.85 -2.32
C ALA A 484 -35.24 11.01 -3.06
N SER A 485 -33.98 11.17 -2.64
CA SER A 485 -32.92 10.20 -2.92
C SER A 485 -32.85 9.16 -1.81
N GLY A 486 -32.36 7.98 -2.14
CA GLY A 486 -32.23 6.87 -1.24
C GLY A 486 -31.85 5.61 -1.99
N GLU A 487 -32.29 4.48 -1.48
CA GLU A 487 -32.02 3.17 -2.05
C GLU A 487 -33.29 2.34 -2.11
N ILE A 488 -33.47 1.57 -3.19
CA ILE A 488 -34.47 0.50 -3.20
C ILE A 488 -33.78 -0.79 -2.77
N HIS A 489 -34.29 -1.37 -1.68
CA HIS A 489 -33.82 -2.62 -1.11
C HIS A 489 -34.77 -3.73 -1.57
N PHE A 490 -34.22 -4.72 -2.25
CA PHE A 490 -34.91 -5.95 -2.61
C PHE A 490 -34.41 -7.07 -1.71
N ARG A 491 -35.35 -7.81 -1.10
CA ARG A 491 -35.08 -8.97 -0.27
C ARG A 491 -35.84 -10.16 -0.82
N ALA A 492 -35.14 -11.21 -1.25
CA ALA A 492 -35.74 -12.48 -1.64
C ALA A 492 -35.61 -13.51 -0.51
N ASP A 493 -36.74 -13.91 0.07
CA ASP A 493 -36.83 -15.03 1.02
C ASP A 493 -37.17 -16.31 0.26
N ILE A 494 -36.32 -17.33 0.39
CA ILE A 494 -36.37 -18.55 -0.42
C ILE A 494 -36.48 -19.78 0.50
N THR A 495 -37.39 -20.68 0.16
CA THR A 495 -37.55 -21.98 0.82
C THR A 495 -37.60 -23.09 -0.22
N THR A 496 -36.75 -24.11 -0.09
CA THR A 496 -36.79 -25.27 -1.01
C THR A 496 -38.08 -26.07 -0.84
N LYS A 497 -38.44 -26.87 -1.83
CA LYS A 497 -39.62 -27.74 -1.75
C LYS A 497 -39.44 -28.78 -0.66
N ALA A 498 -40.48 -28.97 0.15
CA ALA A 498 -40.49 -30.01 1.17
C ALA A 498 -40.41 -31.42 0.56
N ALA A 499 -39.70 -32.31 1.25
CA ALA A 499 -39.68 -33.73 0.95
C ALA A 499 -40.74 -34.48 1.77
N GLU A 500 -41.02 -35.75 1.43
CA GLU A 500 -42.10 -36.54 2.07
C GLU A 500 -42.02 -36.57 3.61
N ASN A 501 -40.80 -36.56 4.18
CA ASN A 501 -40.57 -36.63 5.62
C ASN A 501 -39.70 -35.49 6.18
N ALA A 502 -39.47 -34.42 5.43
CA ALA A 502 -38.65 -33.29 5.89
C ALA A 502 -39.19 -31.96 5.33
N PRO A 503 -39.24 -30.89 6.13
CA PRO A 503 -39.64 -29.57 5.65
C PRO A 503 -38.65 -29.04 4.61
N GLY A 504 -39.10 -28.07 3.82
CA GLY A 504 -38.22 -27.27 2.97
C GLY A 504 -37.14 -26.55 3.78
N THR A 505 -36.01 -26.30 3.16
CA THR A 505 -34.91 -25.54 3.74
C THR A 505 -35.18 -24.06 3.56
N HIS A 506 -35.38 -23.33 4.64
CA HIS A 506 -35.43 -21.87 4.62
C HIS A 506 -34.02 -21.31 4.56
N LEU A 507 -33.71 -20.50 3.54
CA LEU A 507 -32.38 -19.97 3.30
C LEU A 507 -32.21 -18.58 3.90
N SER A 508 -30.95 -18.16 4.08
CA SER A 508 -30.61 -16.76 4.28
C SER A 508 -31.07 -15.95 3.05
N PRO A 509 -31.64 -14.75 3.26
CA PRO A 509 -32.23 -13.97 2.18
C PRO A 509 -31.19 -13.50 1.17
N VAL A 510 -31.60 -13.34 -0.08
CA VAL A 510 -30.83 -12.61 -1.09
C VAL A 510 -31.20 -11.14 -0.99
N ASN A 511 -30.22 -10.29 -0.75
CA ASN A 511 -30.44 -8.85 -0.73
C ASN A 511 -29.81 -8.21 -1.98
N SER A 512 -30.45 -7.18 -2.51
CA SER A 512 -29.94 -6.38 -3.61
C SER A 512 -30.41 -4.94 -3.42
N THR A 513 -29.45 -4.02 -3.48
CA THR A 513 -29.68 -2.62 -3.12
C THR A 513 -29.26 -1.73 -4.27
N PHE A 514 -30.12 -0.80 -4.65
CA PHE A 514 -29.89 0.10 -5.77
C PHE A 514 -30.10 1.56 -5.37
N PRO A 515 -29.08 2.43 -5.54
CA PRO A 515 -29.23 3.85 -5.26
C PRO A 515 -30.12 4.50 -6.33
N VAL A 516 -31.16 5.21 -5.89
CA VAL A 516 -32.12 5.87 -6.77
C VAL A 516 -32.59 7.21 -6.21
N THR A 517 -33.15 8.03 -7.08
CA THR A 517 -33.94 9.20 -6.77
C THR A 517 -35.32 9.00 -7.36
N VAL A 518 -36.34 8.99 -6.50
CA VAL A 518 -37.73 8.86 -6.92
C VAL A 518 -38.39 10.23 -6.79
N THR A 519 -39.03 10.70 -7.85
CA THR A 519 -39.65 12.03 -7.89
C THR A 519 -41.11 11.97 -8.32
N PRO A 520 -41.97 12.87 -7.82
CA PRO A 520 -43.33 13.02 -8.30
C PRO A 520 -43.41 13.30 -9.80
N VAL A 521 -44.52 12.91 -10.42
CA VAL A 521 -44.76 13.07 -11.87
C VAL A 521 -44.55 14.50 -12.35
N ASN A 522 -44.98 15.48 -11.56
CA ASN A 522 -44.93 16.91 -11.85
C ASN A 522 -43.62 17.62 -11.44
N MET A 523 -42.60 16.88 -11.02
CA MET A 523 -41.27 17.42 -10.66
C MET A 523 -40.16 16.91 -11.60
N PRO A 524 -39.01 17.59 -11.69
CA PRO A 524 -37.90 17.10 -12.48
C PRO A 524 -37.30 15.82 -11.87
N THR A 525 -36.91 14.86 -12.70
CA THR A 525 -36.13 13.67 -12.30
C THR A 525 -34.65 13.95 -12.39
N ILE A 526 -33.89 13.50 -11.39
CA ILE A 526 -32.43 13.57 -11.37
C ILE A 526 -31.87 12.21 -11.82
N GLY A 527 -31.14 12.21 -12.94
CA GLY A 527 -30.43 11.03 -13.44
C GLY A 527 -29.09 10.80 -12.74
N LYS A 528 -28.33 9.80 -13.20
CA LYS A 528 -27.06 9.43 -12.58
C LYS A 528 -26.01 10.52 -12.83
N PRO A 529 -25.38 11.09 -11.79
CA PRO A 529 -24.29 12.04 -11.98
C PRO A 529 -23.07 11.36 -12.64
N GLY A 530 -22.25 12.15 -13.33
CA GLY A 530 -20.91 11.70 -13.76
C GLY A 530 -19.99 11.36 -12.57
N SER A 531 -18.89 10.65 -12.83
CA SER A 531 -17.86 10.42 -11.80
C SER A 531 -17.20 11.73 -11.38
N LEU A 532 -16.85 11.84 -10.09
CA LEU A 532 -16.14 13.00 -9.56
C LEU A 532 -14.62 12.74 -9.58
N ASP A 533 -13.98 13.01 -10.72
CA ASP A 533 -12.53 12.91 -10.84
C ASP A 533 -11.87 14.30 -10.79
N ILE A 534 -11.17 14.59 -9.68
CA ILE A 534 -10.53 15.87 -9.41
C ILE A 534 -9.03 15.78 -9.70
N ASP A 535 -8.61 16.26 -10.87
CA ASP A 535 -7.21 16.35 -11.32
C ASP A 535 -6.67 17.80 -11.32
N GLY A 536 -7.51 18.75 -10.93
CA GLY A 536 -7.24 20.18 -10.90
C GLY A 536 -8.02 20.89 -9.81
N LYS A 537 -7.76 22.19 -9.61
CA LYS A 537 -8.42 22.99 -8.55
C LYS A 537 -9.89 23.30 -8.82
N GLU A 538 -10.39 22.95 -9.99
CA GLU A 538 -11.76 23.18 -10.44
C GLU A 538 -12.16 22.02 -11.36
N THR A 539 -13.22 21.30 -10.99
CA THR A 539 -13.81 20.19 -11.75
C THR A 539 -15.31 20.44 -11.88
N THR A 540 -15.92 20.10 -13.01
CA THR A 540 -17.37 20.19 -13.19
C THR A 540 -17.93 18.81 -13.48
N VAL A 541 -18.96 18.42 -12.73
CA VAL A 541 -19.73 17.19 -12.91
C VAL A 541 -21.09 17.55 -13.49
N ASP A 542 -21.47 16.85 -14.55
CA ASP A 542 -22.76 17.02 -15.21
C ASP A 542 -23.79 16.05 -14.61
N ILE A 543 -24.90 16.61 -14.11
CA ILE A 543 -26.02 15.84 -13.59
C ILE A 543 -27.15 15.87 -14.64
N PRO A 544 -27.52 14.73 -15.25
CA PRO A 544 -28.67 14.66 -16.16
C PRO A 544 -29.97 14.99 -15.42
N VAL A 545 -30.83 15.82 -16.00
CA VAL A 545 -32.15 16.15 -15.44
C VAL A 545 -33.19 16.11 -16.55
N THR A 546 -34.35 15.52 -16.25
CA THR A 546 -35.50 15.49 -17.16
C THR A 546 -36.70 16.17 -16.51
N GLY A 547 -37.38 17.07 -17.24
CA GLY A 547 -38.52 17.83 -16.73
C GLY A 547 -39.80 17.01 -16.52
N PRO A 548 -40.90 17.65 -16.07
CA PRO A 548 -41.10 19.10 -16.01
C PRO A 548 -40.70 19.73 -14.66
N GLY A 549 -40.43 21.04 -14.64
CA GLY A 549 -40.21 21.82 -13.41
C GLY A 549 -38.92 22.63 -13.41
N ARG A 550 -38.45 23.02 -12.23
CA ARG A 550 -37.22 23.82 -12.05
C ARG A 550 -36.22 23.12 -11.13
N VAL A 551 -34.94 23.27 -11.43
CA VAL A 551 -33.84 22.71 -10.64
C VAL A 551 -32.67 23.70 -10.46
N TRP A 552 -32.04 23.72 -9.28
CA TRP A 552 -30.80 24.49 -9.03
C TRP A 552 -29.97 23.90 -7.88
N VAL A 553 -28.72 24.36 -7.74
CA VAL A 553 -27.81 24.05 -6.62
C VAL A 553 -27.29 25.33 -6.01
N GLU A 554 -27.59 25.59 -4.74
CA GLU A 554 -27.06 26.76 -4.04
C GLU A 554 -25.55 26.60 -3.76
N PRO A 555 -24.75 27.69 -3.86
CA PRO A 555 -23.34 27.61 -3.52
C PRO A 555 -23.12 27.26 -2.05
N THR A 556 -22.29 26.25 -1.78
CA THR A 556 -21.96 25.81 -0.42
C THR A 556 -20.49 25.41 -0.32
N THR A 557 -19.96 25.36 0.90
CA THR A 557 -18.60 24.86 1.18
C THR A 557 -18.72 23.66 2.09
N LEU A 558 -18.20 22.53 1.66
CA LEU A 558 -18.24 21.28 2.39
C LEU A 558 -16.87 20.97 2.97
N THR A 559 -16.87 20.53 4.22
CA THR A 559 -15.69 20.08 4.97
C THR A 559 -15.93 18.66 5.48
N SER A 560 -14.89 18.03 6.03
CA SER A 560 -15.06 16.71 6.67
C SER A 560 -16.05 16.72 7.84
N ASP A 561 -16.22 17.85 8.51
CA ASP A 561 -17.21 18.02 9.59
C ASP A 561 -18.66 18.01 9.05
N ASP A 562 -18.85 18.30 7.75
CA ASP A 562 -20.15 18.27 7.06
C ASP A 562 -20.43 16.90 6.40
N GLY A 563 -19.62 15.88 6.72
CA GLY A 563 -19.75 14.53 6.18
C GLY A 563 -19.05 14.31 4.82
N ALA A 564 -18.32 15.30 4.30
CA ALA A 564 -17.53 15.10 3.08
C ALA A 564 -16.32 14.20 3.34
N ALA A 565 -16.07 13.24 2.46
CA ALA A 565 -14.79 12.53 2.44
C ALA A 565 -13.79 13.31 1.61
N LEU A 566 -12.72 13.80 2.23
CA LEU A 566 -11.68 14.58 1.58
C LEU A 566 -10.31 13.93 1.88
N PRO A 567 -9.40 13.85 0.89
CA PRO A 567 -8.06 13.33 1.15
C PRO A 567 -7.29 14.16 2.17
N ASP A 568 -6.34 13.53 2.87
CA ASP A 568 -5.49 14.20 3.85
C ASP A 568 -4.78 15.43 3.24
N GLY A 569 -4.93 16.57 3.91
CA GLY A 569 -4.37 17.85 3.45
C GLY A 569 -5.33 18.72 2.63
N VAL A 570 -6.53 18.23 2.30
CA VAL A 570 -7.59 19.00 1.64
C VAL A 570 -8.57 19.50 2.69
N GLY A 571 -8.63 20.80 2.92
CA GLY A 571 -9.44 21.38 4.00
C GLY A 571 -10.93 21.53 3.68
N SER A 572 -11.28 21.80 2.42
CA SER A 572 -12.66 22.05 2.00
C SER A 572 -12.84 21.94 0.49
N VAL A 573 -14.07 21.71 0.05
CA VAL A 573 -14.49 21.79 -1.35
C VAL A 573 -15.69 22.73 -1.45
N GLU A 574 -15.58 23.76 -2.29
CA GLU A 574 -16.69 24.64 -2.64
C GLU A 574 -17.50 24.00 -3.78
N VAL A 575 -18.80 23.90 -3.61
CA VAL A 575 -19.76 23.41 -4.59
C VAL A 575 -20.56 24.60 -5.12
N SER A 576 -20.72 24.70 -6.43
CA SER A 576 -21.50 25.76 -7.07
C SER A 576 -22.12 25.28 -8.38
N SER A 577 -23.10 26.01 -8.92
CA SER A 577 -23.64 25.80 -10.26
C SER A 577 -23.91 27.14 -10.93
N GLN A 578 -24.01 27.14 -12.27
CA GLN A 578 -24.52 28.31 -13.00
C GLN A 578 -26.02 28.55 -12.73
N TYR A 579 -26.76 27.49 -12.35
CA TYR A 579 -28.13 27.55 -11.87
C TYR A 579 -28.09 27.49 -10.35
N SER A 580 -28.10 28.67 -9.70
CA SER A 580 -27.66 28.83 -8.31
C SER A 580 -28.75 29.31 -7.35
N GLY A 581 -30.00 29.35 -7.80
CA GLY A 581 -31.12 29.90 -7.05
C GLY A 581 -32.41 29.94 -7.87
N PRO A 582 -33.54 30.35 -7.27
CA PRO A 582 -34.85 30.34 -7.92
C PRO A 582 -34.97 31.34 -9.09
N ASP A 583 -34.22 32.44 -9.06
CA ASP A 583 -34.24 33.47 -10.11
C ASP A 583 -33.47 33.06 -11.38
N ASN A 584 -32.57 32.08 -11.28
CA ASN A 584 -31.75 31.54 -12.37
C ASN A 584 -31.81 30.01 -12.43
N ALA A 585 -32.92 29.40 -12.03
CA ALA A 585 -33.08 27.95 -12.06
C ALA A 585 -33.12 27.42 -13.50
N LEU A 586 -32.70 26.16 -13.69
CA LEU A 586 -32.89 25.43 -14.93
C LEU A 586 -34.35 25.00 -15.04
N GLU A 587 -35.09 25.58 -15.99
CA GLU A 587 -36.52 25.30 -16.22
C GLU A 587 -36.70 24.33 -17.40
N LEU A 588 -37.48 23.28 -17.19
CA LEU A 588 -37.67 22.18 -18.13
C LEU A 588 -39.16 21.92 -18.37
N SER A 589 -39.52 21.73 -19.63
CA SER A 589 -40.84 21.23 -20.02
C SER A 589 -40.95 19.71 -19.78
N GLU A 590 -42.16 19.17 -19.86
CA GLU A 590 -42.41 17.73 -19.69
C GLU A 590 -41.57 16.90 -20.68
N GLY A 591 -40.82 15.92 -20.16
CA GLY A 591 -39.94 15.06 -20.95
C GLY A 591 -38.74 15.75 -21.59
N GLN A 592 -38.46 17.02 -21.26
CA GLN A 592 -37.30 17.73 -21.77
C GLN A 592 -36.05 17.33 -20.97
N ASP A 593 -35.07 16.75 -21.66
CA ASP A 593 -33.75 16.44 -21.10
C ASP A 593 -32.83 17.66 -21.10
N ALA A 594 -32.07 17.83 -20.03
CA ALA A 594 -31.01 18.81 -19.89
C ALA A 594 -29.94 18.33 -18.90
N THR A 595 -28.96 19.21 -18.64
CA THR A 595 -27.85 18.94 -17.73
C THR A 595 -27.71 20.07 -16.73
N LEU A 596 -27.59 19.72 -15.46
CA LEU A 596 -27.27 20.60 -14.34
C LEU A 596 -25.77 20.48 -14.05
N PRO A 597 -24.94 21.44 -14.52
CA PRO A 597 -23.50 21.41 -14.25
C PRO A 597 -23.23 21.83 -12.80
N VAL A 598 -22.51 21.00 -12.06
CA VAL A 598 -22.09 21.26 -10.68
C VAL A 598 -20.56 21.38 -10.65
N THR A 599 -20.05 22.55 -10.31
CA THR A 599 -18.62 22.86 -10.25
C THR A 599 -18.12 22.75 -8.82
N LEU A 600 -17.08 21.93 -8.63
CA LEU A 600 -16.36 21.75 -7.37
C LEU A 600 -15.01 22.47 -7.44
N LYS A 601 -14.67 23.23 -6.40
CA LYS A 601 -13.43 24.00 -6.29
C LYS A 601 -12.70 23.69 -4.99
N THR A 602 -11.37 23.57 -5.07
CA THR A 602 -10.53 23.39 -3.89
C THR A 602 -9.18 24.11 -4.02
N SER A 603 -8.62 24.53 -2.89
CA SER A 603 -7.32 25.21 -2.84
C SER A 603 -6.14 24.23 -2.94
N ASP A 604 -6.33 23.00 -2.48
CA ASP A 604 -5.31 22.01 -2.24
C ASP A 604 -5.69 20.69 -2.93
N LEU A 605 -4.69 19.98 -3.47
CA LEU A 605 -4.88 18.69 -4.12
C LEU A 605 -3.99 17.66 -3.44
N ALA A 606 -4.59 16.54 -3.07
CA ALA A 606 -3.90 15.39 -2.51
C ALA A 606 -4.45 14.12 -3.14
N ASP A 607 -3.63 13.07 -3.16
CA ASP A 607 -4.02 11.78 -3.70
C ASP A 607 -4.96 11.07 -2.72
N GLY A 608 -6.13 10.65 -3.18
CA GLY A 608 -7.08 9.89 -2.37
C GLY A 608 -8.51 10.00 -2.87
N ARG A 609 -9.44 9.41 -2.12
CA ARG A 609 -10.88 9.44 -2.44
C ARG A 609 -11.53 10.74 -2.04
N VAL A 610 -12.48 11.18 -2.86
CA VAL A 610 -13.35 12.32 -2.58
C VAL A 610 -14.82 11.89 -2.68
N ALA A 611 -15.62 12.26 -1.68
CA ALA A 611 -17.07 12.09 -1.71
C ALA A 611 -17.76 13.32 -1.11
N VAL A 612 -18.73 13.87 -1.82
CA VAL A 612 -19.52 15.03 -1.41
C VAL A 612 -20.98 14.85 -1.78
N THR A 613 -21.89 15.46 -1.03
CA THR A 613 -23.34 15.30 -1.26
C THR A 613 -24.01 16.67 -1.39
N PRO A 614 -23.93 17.33 -2.57
CA PRO A 614 -24.67 18.55 -2.85
C PRO A 614 -26.18 18.38 -2.68
N GLN A 615 -26.84 19.45 -2.20
CA GLN A 615 -28.29 19.55 -2.18
C GLN A 615 -28.79 20.15 -3.50
N VAL A 616 -29.66 19.40 -4.19
CA VAL A 616 -30.31 19.82 -5.43
C VAL A 616 -31.75 20.19 -5.12
N HIS A 617 -32.11 21.45 -5.37
CA HIS A 617 -33.45 21.96 -5.14
C HIS A 617 -34.33 21.67 -6.35
N LEU A 618 -35.49 21.05 -6.12
CA LEU A 618 -36.49 20.70 -7.12
C LEU A 618 -37.79 21.43 -6.86
N VAL A 619 -38.40 21.97 -7.90
CA VAL A 619 -39.73 22.61 -7.82
C VAL A 619 -40.62 22.08 -8.93
N SER A 620 -41.85 21.75 -8.57
CA SER A 620 -42.86 21.28 -9.52
C SER A 620 -43.16 22.31 -10.61
N ASP A 621 -43.66 21.84 -11.74
CA ASP A 621 -44.01 22.67 -12.90
C ASP A 621 -45.06 23.76 -12.60
N ASP A 622 -45.98 23.48 -11.69
CA ASP A 622 -46.98 24.42 -11.17
C ASP A 622 -46.48 25.31 -10.03
N GLY A 623 -45.26 25.06 -9.52
CA GLY A 623 -44.66 25.75 -8.39
C GLY A 623 -45.36 25.50 -7.05
N ALA A 624 -46.24 24.51 -6.95
CA ALA A 624 -46.98 24.20 -5.73
C ALA A 624 -46.20 23.35 -4.73
N SER A 625 -45.13 22.67 -5.16
CA SER A 625 -44.35 21.76 -4.33
C SER A 625 -42.86 21.96 -4.58
N GLU A 626 -42.08 21.92 -3.50
CA GLU A 626 -40.63 22.10 -3.50
C GLU A 626 -40.01 20.96 -2.67
N SER A 627 -38.87 20.44 -3.09
CA SER A 627 -38.12 19.42 -2.35
C SER A 627 -36.62 19.59 -2.55
N ASP A 628 -35.85 19.22 -1.53
CA ASP A 628 -34.39 19.19 -1.57
C ASP A 628 -33.92 17.75 -1.65
N VAL A 629 -33.07 17.46 -2.62
CA VAL A 629 -32.60 16.12 -2.90
C VAL A 629 -31.09 16.07 -2.79
N ALA A 630 -30.60 15.21 -1.88
CA ALA A 630 -29.20 14.98 -1.64
C ALA A 630 -28.61 14.09 -2.75
N VAL A 631 -27.72 14.63 -3.59
CA VAL A 631 -27.12 13.88 -4.70
C VAL A 631 -25.68 13.51 -4.36
N PRO A 632 -25.37 12.24 -4.06
CA PRO A 632 -24.00 11.82 -3.75
C PRO A 632 -23.13 11.86 -5.01
N LEU A 633 -21.97 12.52 -4.88
CA LEU A 633 -20.91 12.55 -5.88
C LEU A 633 -19.65 11.94 -5.27
N ALA A 634 -19.10 10.92 -5.91
CA ALA A 634 -17.89 10.24 -5.44
C ALA A 634 -16.91 9.99 -6.59
N GLY A 635 -15.63 9.90 -6.24
CA GLY A 635 -14.55 9.55 -7.16
C GLY A 635 -13.18 9.80 -6.55
N ASN A 636 -12.20 10.11 -7.39
CA ASN A 636 -10.79 10.22 -6.99
C ASN A 636 -10.27 11.64 -7.14
N MET A 637 -9.41 12.04 -6.21
CA MET A 637 -8.59 13.24 -6.32
C MET A 637 -7.14 12.82 -6.57
N THR A 638 -6.49 13.49 -7.51
CA THR A 638 -5.09 13.28 -7.83
C THR A 638 -4.31 14.58 -7.73
N SER A 639 -3.15 14.53 -7.09
CA SER A 639 -2.24 15.66 -6.99
C SER A 639 -1.29 15.64 -8.18
N PRO A 640 -1.37 16.60 -9.12
CA PRO A 640 -0.48 16.62 -10.26
C PRO A 640 0.97 16.82 -9.82
N VAL A 641 1.87 15.95 -10.28
CA VAL A 641 3.31 16.05 -9.99
C VAL A 641 3.83 17.41 -10.44
N ASN A 642 4.31 18.22 -9.50
CA ASN A 642 4.95 19.49 -9.82
C ASN A 642 6.25 19.21 -10.60
N THR A 643 6.17 19.29 -11.92
CA THR A 643 7.25 18.94 -12.84
C THR A 643 8.55 19.70 -12.55
N GLY A 644 8.45 20.95 -12.08
CA GLY A 644 9.61 21.76 -11.71
C GLY A 644 10.34 21.24 -10.49
N VAL A 645 9.61 20.86 -9.44
CA VAL A 645 10.18 20.28 -8.21
C VAL A 645 10.75 18.89 -8.49
N PHE A 646 10.02 18.04 -9.22
CA PHE A 646 10.47 16.69 -9.56
C PHE A 646 11.78 16.71 -10.37
N ILE A 647 11.84 17.52 -11.45
CA ILE A 647 13.06 17.66 -12.26
C ILE A 647 14.20 18.24 -11.41
N GLY A 648 13.92 19.24 -10.56
CA GLY A 648 14.90 19.82 -9.66
C GLY A 648 15.49 18.82 -8.67
N ALA A 649 14.64 17.98 -8.07
CA ALA A 649 15.04 16.92 -7.15
C ALA A 649 15.85 15.82 -7.86
N LEU A 650 15.39 15.37 -9.03
CA LEU A 650 16.07 14.37 -9.84
C LEU A 650 17.48 14.83 -10.24
N ILE A 651 17.62 16.08 -10.72
CA ILE A 651 18.92 16.67 -11.04
C ILE A 651 19.81 16.74 -9.79
N SER A 652 19.25 17.12 -8.65
CA SER A 652 20.00 17.23 -7.39
C SER A 652 20.53 15.88 -6.91
N VAL A 653 19.70 14.84 -6.96
CA VAL A 653 20.09 13.46 -6.61
C VAL A 653 21.16 12.94 -7.57
N LEU A 654 20.98 13.15 -8.88
CA LEU A 654 21.94 12.72 -9.89
C LEU A 654 23.29 13.44 -9.74
N LEU A 655 23.28 14.75 -9.47
CA LEU A 655 24.48 15.51 -9.16
C LEU A 655 25.14 15.02 -7.87
N ALA A 656 24.37 14.76 -6.82
CA ALA A 656 24.90 14.22 -5.56
C ALA A 656 25.55 12.84 -5.76
N ALA A 657 24.92 11.96 -6.55
CA ALA A 657 25.45 10.63 -6.89
C ALA A 657 26.81 10.70 -7.62
N ILE A 658 27.09 11.76 -8.36
CA ILE A 658 28.38 11.99 -9.03
C ILE A 658 29.37 12.71 -8.11
N LEU A 659 28.92 13.76 -7.41
CA LEU A 659 29.79 14.63 -6.61
C LEU A 659 30.26 13.96 -5.31
N ILE A 660 29.43 13.13 -4.67
CA ILE A 660 29.81 12.45 -3.42
C ILE A 660 31.00 11.50 -3.63
N PRO A 661 31.00 10.57 -4.62
CA PRO A 661 32.18 9.75 -4.89
C PRO A 661 33.43 10.56 -5.24
N LEU A 662 33.30 11.63 -6.03
CA LEU A 662 34.43 12.50 -6.37
C LEU A 662 34.99 13.23 -5.14
N LEU A 663 34.12 13.69 -4.24
CA LEU A 663 34.50 14.30 -2.98
C LEU A 663 35.21 13.29 -2.06
N VAL A 664 34.68 12.08 -1.92
CA VAL A 664 35.31 11.00 -1.15
C VAL A 664 36.70 10.66 -1.70
N LEU A 665 36.84 10.52 -3.03
CA LEU A 665 38.14 10.30 -3.67
C LEU A 665 39.11 11.46 -3.42
N TYR A 666 38.64 12.70 -3.47
CA TYR A 666 39.46 13.86 -3.15
C TYR A 666 39.88 13.92 -1.67
N LEU A 667 38.99 13.55 -0.75
CA LEU A 667 39.29 13.43 0.68
C LEU A 667 40.29 12.31 0.97
N MET A 668 40.14 11.15 0.33
CA MET A 668 41.13 10.07 0.39
C MET A 668 42.49 10.54 -0.13
N LYS A 669 42.52 11.29 -1.23
CA LYS A 669 43.73 11.89 -1.78
C LYS A 669 44.37 12.93 -0.85
N LEU A 670 43.57 13.73 -0.14
CA LEU A 670 44.05 14.64 0.91
C LEU A 670 44.71 13.85 2.06
N TYR A 671 44.16 12.69 2.41
CA TYR A 671 44.68 11.86 3.49
C TYR A 671 45.94 11.06 3.10
N THR A 672 45.93 10.41 1.92
CA THR A 672 47.02 9.56 1.41
C THR A 672 48.12 10.34 0.70
N GLY A 673 47.88 11.58 0.32
CA GLY A 673 48.86 12.51 -0.27
C GLY A 673 49.91 12.98 0.72
N ARG A 674 50.68 12.04 1.28
CA ARG A 674 51.74 12.26 2.25
C ARG A 674 52.97 11.40 1.92
N ILE A 675 54.15 11.97 2.15
CA ILE A 675 55.44 11.29 2.11
C ILE A 675 55.56 10.45 3.40
N PRO A 676 55.84 9.14 3.30
CA PRO A 676 56.06 8.30 4.48
C PRO A 676 57.16 8.87 5.38
N SER A 677 56.92 8.95 6.69
CA SER A 677 57.91 9.43 7.69
C SER A 677 58.73 8.29 8.30
N SER A 678 58.35 7.04 8.02
CA SER A 678 59.04 5.83 8.44
C SER A 678 59.12 4.86 7.27
N PRO A 679 60.27 4.22 7.02
CA PRO A 679 61.57 4.47 7.67
C PRO A 679 62.15 5.86 7.37
N GLY A 680 63.21 6.29 8.06
CA GLY A 680 63.85 7.59 7.79
C GLY A 680 64.54 7.65 6.43
N ILE A 681 65.01 8.84 6.05
CA ILE A 681 65.71 9.10 4.79
C ILE A 681 67.12 9.60 5.11
N HIS A 682 68.13 9.02 4.48
CA HIS A 682 69.46 9.60 4.37
C HIS A 682 69.60 10.26 3.00
N ALA A 683 69.99 11.52 2.97
CA ALA A 683 70.10 12.29 1.74
C ALA A 683 71.48 12.93 1.63
N VAL A 684 72.10 12.79 0.46
CA VAL A 684 73.36 13.44 0.12
C VAL A 684 73.19 14.30 -1.12
N ARG A 685 73.84 15.47 -1.14
CA ARG A 685 73.89 16.38 -2.27
C ARG A 685 75.33 16.48 -2.75
N ILE A 686 75.55 16.14 -4.01
CA ILE A 686 76.88 15.94 -4.59
C ILE A 686 77.00 16.81 -5.85
N PRO A 687 77.96 17.76 -5.89
CA PRO A 687 78.20 18.54 -7.09
C PRO A 687 78.94 17.69 -8.14
N VAL A 688 78.48 17.78 -9.39
CA VAL A 688 78.92 16.94 -10.49
C VAL A 688 79.26 17.76 -11.73
N LYS A 689 80.17 17.23 -12.54
CA LYS A 689 80.51 17.76 -13.85
C LYS A 689 80.68 16.63 -14.87
N VAL A 690 80.21 16.83 -16.09
CA VAL A 690 80.47 15.93 -17.22
C VAL A 690 81.79 16.32 -17.87
N ASP A 691 82.69 15.35 -17.97
CA ASP A 691 83.94 15.49 -18.72
C ASP A 691 84.15 14.24 -19.60
N ASN A 692 84.42 14.44 -20.89
CA ASN A 692 84.53 13.39 -21.91
C ASN A 692 83.37 12.35 -21.86
N GLY A 693 82.13 12.83 -21.65
CA GLY A 693 80.93 11.98 -21.60
C GLY A 693 80.77 11.16 -20.32
N ARG A 694 81.60 11.39 -19.29
CA ARG A 694 81.51 10.72 -17.98
C ARG A 694 81.11 11.70 -16.89
N LEU A 695 80.23 11.27 -15.99
CA LEU A 695 79.86 12.04 -14.82
C LEU A 695 80.95 11.93 -13.75
N LEU A 696 81.54 13.07 -13.39
CA LEU A 696 82.58 13.19 -12.38
C LEU A 696 82.07 13.98 -11.17
N ARG A 697 82.57 13.65 -9.98
CA ARG A 697 82.35 14.40 -8.75
C ARG A 697 83.34 15.56 -8.64
N THR A 698 82.88 16.75 -8.32
CA THR A 698 83.77 17.93 -8.20
C THR A 698 84.23 18.20 -6.76
N ASP A 699 83.60 17.58 -5.77
CA ASP A 699 83.94 17.72 -4.35
C ASP A 699 85.16 16.88 -3.94
N LYS A 700 85.19 15.60 -4.34
CA LYS A 700 86.27 14.65 -4.02
C LYS A 700 87.16 14.32 -5.23
N GLY A 701 86.73 14.66 -6.44
CA GLY A 701 87.40 14.29 -7.69
C GLY A 701 87.18 12.82 -8.08
N GLY A 702 87.20 12.53 -9.38
CA GLY A 702 87.06 11.17 -9.94
C GLY A 702 85.64 10.83 -10.44
N ASN A 703 85.47 9.59 -10.91
CA ASN A 703 84.18 9.09 -11.42
C ASN A 703 83.08 9.17 -10.35
N PHE A 704 81.83 9.37 -10.76
CA PHE A 704 80.70 9.39 -9.85
C PHE A 704 80.53 8.04 -9.13
N GLN A 705 80.84 8.03 -7.83
CA GLN A 705 80.55 6.93 -6.92
C GLN A 705 80.17 7.48 -5.55
N VAL A 706 79.25 6.80 -4.86
CA VAL A 706 78.80 7.11 -3.50
C VAL A 706 78.85 5.83 -2.69
N SER A 707 79.60 5.80 -1.59
CA SER A 707 79.69 4.59 -0.74
C SER A 707 78.51 4.48 0.21
N TYR A 708 78.23 3.27 0.68
CA TYR A 708 77.19 3.04 1.69
C TYR A 708 77.48 3.79 3.01
N GLU A 709 78.76 3.88 3.44
CA GLU A 709 79.10 4.65 4.64
C GLU A 709 78.94 6.16 4.44
N GLU A 710 79.15 6.68 3.22
CA GLU A 710 78.93 8.10 2.91
C GLU A 710 77.46 8.49 3.02
N ILE A 711 76.55 7.62 2.56
CA ILE A 711 75.11 7.86 2.66
C ILE A 711 74.62 7.66 4.09
N THR A 712 74.98 6.56 4.75
CA THR A 712 74.53 6.30 6.13
C THR A 712 75.15 7.26 7.15
N GLY A 713 76.34 7.80 6.86
CA GLY A 713 76.96 8.88 7.63
C GLY A 713 76.35 10.27 7.38
N SER A 714 75.47 10.43 6.39
CA SER A 714 74.73 11.67 6.16
C SER A 714 73.61 11.86 7.20
N GLY A 715 73.24 13.11 7.47
CA GLY A 715 72.20 13.42 8.44
C GLY A 715 70.87 12.75 8.09
N ARG A 716 70.30 12.03 9.05
CA ARG A 716 68.96 11.44 8.93
C ARG A 716 67.91 12.55 8.90
N THR A 717 67.05 12.54 7.88
CA THR A 717 65.88 13.40 7.75
C THR A 717 64.61 12.55 7.73
N VAL A 718 63.49 13.14 8.12
CA VAL A 718 62.17 12.50 8.11
C VAL A 718 61.17 13.47 7.50
N ALA A 719 60.24 12.94 6.71
CA ALA A 719 59.19 13.75 6.13
C ALA A 719 58.19 14.22 7.19
N ASN A 720 57.74 15.47 7.08
CA ASN A 720 56.69 16.06 7.89
C ASN A 720 55.34 15.98 7.16
N GLY A 721 54.94 14.77 6.79
CA GLY A 721 53.68 14.54 6.10
C GLY A 721 53.71 14.95 4.62
N ARG A 722 53.77 16.23 4.28
CA ARG A 722 53.75 16.70 2.87
C ARG A 722 55.04 17.36 2.40
N ASP A 723 55.99 17.52 3.32
CA ASP A 723 57.21 18.26 3.10
C ASP A 723 58.39 17.45 3.61
N VAL A 724 59.49 17.46 2.87
CA VAL A 724 60.76 16.88 3.31
C VAL A 724 61.91 17.69 2.75
N ASN A 725 62.97 17.85 3.54
CA ASN A 725 64.20 18.47 3.08
C ASN A 725 65.23 17.38 2.80
N LEU A 726 65.65 17.26 1.55
CA LEU A 726 66.63 16.29 1.08
C LEU A 726 67.97 17.01 0.84
N ALA A 727 68.89 16.89 1.80
CA ALA A 727 70.24 17.47 1.72
C ALA A 727 70.28 18.98 1.38
N GLY A 728 69.37 19.76 1.98
CA GLY A 728 69.24 21.21 1.77
C GLY A 728 68.27 21.60 0.65
N VAL A 729 67.61 20.64 -0.01
CA VAL A 729 66.65 20.89 -1.08
C VAL A 729 65.23 20.52 -0.63
N PRO A 730 64.30 21.48 -0.51
CA PRO A 730 62.92 21.21 -0.16
C PRO A 730 62.19 20.41 -1.24
N VAL A 731 61.33 19.47 -0.81
CA VAL A 731 60.44 18.70 -1.67
C VAL A 731 59.05 18.72 -1.05
N HIS A 732 58.05 19.08 -1.86
CA HIS A 732 56.67 19.33 -1.41
C HIS A 732 55.67 18.48 -2.22
N VAL A 733 54.64 17.95 -1.56
CA VAL A 733 53.57 17.19 -2.23
C VAL A 733 52.59 18.12 -2.93
N LYS A 734 52.39 17.91 -4.23
CA LYS A 734 51.34 18.55 -5.03
C LYS A 734 50.18 17.57 -5.24
N LEU A 735 49.00 17.94 -4.73
CA LEU A 735 47.79 17.15 -4.89
C LEU A 735 47.16 17.35 -6.28
N GLY A 736 46.95 18.60 -6.71
CA GLY A 736 46.22 18.92 -7.94
C GLY A 736 44.69 18.74 -7.82
N ALA A 737 43.92 19.46 -8.65
CA ALA A 737 42.46 19.56 -8.52
C ALA A 737 41.67 18.31 -8.99
N ASN A 738 42.26 17.47 -9.85
CA ASN A 738 41.60 16.27 -10.35
C ASN A 738 41.63 15.15 -9.27
N PRO A 739 40.48 14.65 -8.78
CA PRO A 739 40.43 13.59 -7.77
C PRO A 739 40.91 12.22 -8.29
N LEU A 740 40.92 11.98 -9.61
CA LEU A 740 41.34 10.71 -10.22
C LEU A 740 42.85 10.60 -10.43
N ALA A 741 43.60 11.70 -10.32
CA ALA A 741 45.05 11.71 -10.52
C ALA A 741 45.81 11.43 -9.21
N ALA A 742 46.88 10.64 -9.28
CA ALA A 742 47.74 10.39 -8.12
C ALA A 742 48.49 11.68 -7.68
N PRO A 743 48.61 11.94 -6.37
CA PRO A 743 49.46 13.01 -5.84
C PRO A 743 50.95 12.71 -6.10
N THR A 744 51.77 13.75 -6.27
CA THR A 744 53.22 13.60 -6.52
C THR A 744 54.05 14.59 -5.73
N ALA A 745 55.31 14.24 -5.47
CA ALA A 745 56.28 15.10 -4.80
C ALA A 745 57.05 15.93 -5.84
N LEU A 746 57.17 17.23 -5.62
CA LEU A 746 57.90 18.15 -6.48
C LEU A 746 59.09 18.75 -5.75
N VAL A 747 60.22 18.80 -6.44
CA VAL A 747 61.43 19.47 -5.95
C VAL A 747 61.24 20.98 -6.05
N ASP A 748 61.39 21.68 -4.93
CA ASP A 748 61.33 23.14 -4.88
C ASP A 748 62.73 23.71 -4.82
N ALA A 749 63.29 23.95 -6.00
CA ALA A 749 64.59 24.55 -6.21
C ALA A 749 64.50 25.65 -7.28
N GLN A 750 65.33 26.68 -7.15
CA GLN A 750 65.42 27.74 -8.16
C GLN A 750 66.06 27.25 -9.47
N ALA A 751 66.88 26.21 -9.40
CA ALA A 751 67.50 25.56 -10.55
C ALA A 751 66.52 24.56 -11.19
N PRO A 752 66.53 24.40 -12.54
CA PRO A 752 65.73 23.39 -13.21
C PRO A 752 66.19 22.00 -12.73
N SER A 753 65.24 21.10 -12.51
CA SER A 753 65.50 19.80 -11.93
C SER A 753 64.73 18.67 -12.62
N ILE A 754 65.32 17.47 -12.64
CA ILE A 754 64.76 16.28 -13.27
C ILE A 754 64.90 15.07 -12.34
N SER A 755 63.86 14.24 -12.25
CA SER A 755 63.88 13.01 -11.43
C SER A 755 64.67 11.89 -12.11
N ASP A 756 64.99 10.85 -11.34
CA ASP A 756 65.57 9.59 -11.80
C ASP A 756 64.80 8.92 -12.96
N GLU A 757 63.47 9.06 -13.00
CA GLU A 757 62.63 8.62 -14.12
C GLU A 757 62.59 9.60 -15.30
N GLY A 758 63.34 10.70 -15.25
CA GLY A 758 63.37 11.71 -16.31
C GLY A 758 62.13 12.61 -16.38
N ARG A 759 61.32 12.67 -15.31
CA ARG A 759 60.01 13.38 -15.26
C ARG A 759 60.12 14.77 -14.63
N GLN A 760 59.39 15.73 -15.18
CA GLN A 760 59.32 17.11 -14.71
C GLN A 760 57.86 17.60 -14.69
N ASP A 761 57.53 18.51 -13.77
CA ASP A 761 56.31 19.35 -13.79
C ASP A 761 56.75 20.81 -13.87
N GLY A 762 56.63 21.42 -15.05
CA GLY A 762 57.34 22.66 -15.35
C GLY A 762 58.86 22.45 -15.33
N THR A 763 59.57 23.23 -14.52
CA THR A 763 61.03 23.13 -14.33
C THR A 763 61.44 22.27 -13.13
N ALA A 764 60.47 21.74 -12.38
CA ALA A 764 60.71 20.97 -11.16
C ALA A 764 60.69 19.46 -11.42
N ALA A 765 61.58 18.71 -10.77
CA ALA A 765 61.60 17.26 -10.81
C ALA A 765 60.33 16.70 -10.17
N ARG A 766 59.69 15.74 -10.86
CA ARG A 766 58.50 15.05 -10.36
C ARG A 766 58.88 13.67 -9.83
N LEU A 767 58.75 13.51 -8.52
CA LEU A 767 59.06 12.30 -7.75
C LEU A 767 57.78 11.59 -7.29
N PRO A 768 57.83 10.26 -7.05
CA PRO A 768 56.78 9.57 -6.33
C PRO A 768 56.68 10.06 -4.88
N LEU A 769 55.53 9.86 -4.23
CA LEU A 769 55.35 10.27 -2.82
C LEU A 769 56.35 9.58 -1.88
N ALA A 770 56.67 8.32 -2.14
CA ALA A 770 57.71 7.61 -1.42
C ALA A 770 59.08 8.00 -2.01
N VAL A 771 59.56 9.19 -1.67
CA VAL A 771 60.86 9.73 -2.18
C VAL A 771 62.10 8.92 -1.76
N HIS A 772 61.92 7.83 -1.02
CA HIS A 772 62.99 6.98 -0.54
C HIS A 772 63.55 6.16 -1.71
N ASN A 773 64.87 6.02 -1.79
CA ASN A 773 65.56 5.29 -2.85
C ASN A 773 65.34 5.87 -4.25
N HIS A 774 65.12 7.18 -4.31
CA HIS A 774 65.02 7.97 -5.53
C HIS A 774 66.09 9.05 -5.51
N TRP A 775 66.44 9.53 -6.69
CA TRP A 775 67.35 10.66 -6.84
C TRP A 775 66.79 11.65 -7.84
N PHE A 776 67.30 12.86 -7.78
CA PHE A 776 67.03 13.89 -8.77
C PHE A 776 68.27 14.71 -9.00
N MET A 777 68.29 15.41 -10.11
CA MET A 777 69.41 16.23 -10.53
C MET A 777 68.97 17.68 -10.65
N LEU A 778 69.78 18.59 -10.12
CA LEU A 778 69.66 20.02 -10.29
C LEU A 778 70.67 20.46 -11.36
N GLY A 779 70.20 21.12 -12.41
CA GLY A 779 71.05 21.59 -13.49
C GLY A 779 71.49 23.02 -13.26
N THR A 780 72.68 23.38 -13.74
CA THR A 780 73.08 24.79 -13.81
C THR A 780 72.41 25.41 -15.05
N PRO A 781 71.61 26.49 -14.90
CA PRO A 781 70.93 27.11 -16.04
C PRO A 781 71.91 27.49 -17.18
N GLY A 782 71.67 26.99 -18.38
CA GLY A 782 72.49 27.28 -19.56
C GLY A 782 73.84 26.55 -19.63
N ASP A 783 74.17 25.67 -18.68
CA ASP A 783 75.38 24.85 -18.70
C ASP A 783 75.03 23.35 -18.71
N PRO A 784 75.23 22.65 -19.85
CA PRO A 784 74.92 21.22 -19.98
C PRO A 784 75.91 20.31 -19.28
N THR A 785 77.00 20.87 -18.73
CA THR A 785 78.11 20.07 -18.18
C THR A 785 78.19 20.11 -16.67
N THR A 786 77.48 21.00 -15.97
CA THR A 786 77.56 21.10 -14.50
C THR A 786 76.19 21.03 -13.85
N GLY A 787 76.15 20.44 -12.66
CA GLY A 787 74.96 20.38 -11.84
C GLY A 787 75.21 19.69 -10.51
N GLU A 788 74.14 19.26 -9.86
CA GLU A 788 74.19 18.57 -8.58
C GLU A 788 73.25 17.38 -8.57
N VAL A 789 73.68 16.29 -7.95
CA VAL A 789 72.84 15.12 -7.70
C VAL A 789 72.39 15.14 -6.26
N VAL A 790 71.08 15.00 -6.03
CA VAL A 790 70.52 14.73 -4.71
C VAL A 790 70.04 13.29 -4.70
N LEU A 791 70.69 12.46 -3.89
CA LEU A 791 70.37 11.05 -3.74
C LEU A 791 69.73 10.83 -2.36
N ALA A 792 68.49 10.36 -2.35
CA ALA A 792 67.73 10.06 -1.13
C ALA A 792 67.55 8.55 -1.00
N VAL A 793 67.99 7.99 0.11
CA VAL A 793 68.03 6.54 0.37
C VAL A 793 67.29 6.25 1.67
N ASN A 794 66.55 5.14 1.67
CA ASN A 794 65.88 4.61 2.85
C ASN A 794 66.90 4.24 3.96
N GLU A 795 66.58 4.55 5.22
CA GLU A 795 67.35 4.20 6.43
C GLU A 795 67.73 2.70 6.52
N PHE A 796 66.91 1.81 5.97
CA PHE A 796 67.16 0.36 5.95
C PHE A 796 67.62 -0.16 4.58
N SER A 797 68.09 0.71 3.69
CA SER A 797 68.63 0.26 2.40
C SER A 797 69.89 -0.56 2.55
N THR A 798 70.14 -1.43 1.57
CA THR A 798 71.35 -2.25 1.51
C THR A 798 72.43 -1.58 0.66
N GLU A 799 73.68 -1.98 0.87
CA GLU A 799 74.82 -1.56 0.05
C GLU A 799 74.58 -1.83 -1.44
N GLY A 800 73.98 -2.98 -1.78
CA GLY A 800 73.62 -3.32 -3.16
C GLY A 800 72.66 -2.31 -3.80
N ARG A 801 71.67 -1.80 -3.05
CA ARG A 801 70.72 -0.81 -3.56
C ARG A 801 71.37 0.56 -3.76
N VAL A 802 72.28 0.96 -2.87
CA VAL A 802 73.05 2.21 -3.02
C VAL A 802 73.95 2.15 -4.25
N ASN A 803 74.60 1.01 -4.48
CA ASN A 803 75.44 0.80 -5.66
C ASN A 803 74.63 0.83 -6.96
N GLU A 804 73.43 0.24 -6.95
CA GLU A 804 72.49 0.29 -8.08
C GLU A 804 72.09 1.73 -8.43
N LEU A 805 71.64 2.51 -7.45
CA LEU A 805 71.24 3.92 -7.65
C LEU A 805 72.42 4.77 -8.14
N THR A 806 73.60 4.56 -7.57
CA THR A 806 74.83 5.25 -7.98
C THR A 806 75.21 4.93 -9.43
N SER A 807 75.06 3.66 -9.85
CA SER A 807 75.29 3.24 -11.23
C SER A 807 74.30 3.87 -12.21
N GLN A 808 73.02 3.94 -11.83
CA GLN A 808 71.98 4.61 -12.61
C GLN A 808 72.27 6.10 -12.79
N ILE A 809 72.69 6.79 -11.72
CA ILE A 809 73.10 8.20 -11.78
C ILE A 809 74.29 8.39 -12.73
N ALA A 810 75.33 7.55 -12.60
CA ALA A 810 76.51 7.66 -13.45
C ALA A 810 76.20 7.42 -14.94
N THR A 811 75.21 6.58 -15.23
CA THR A 811 74.77 6.24 -16.60
C THR A 811 73.87 7.33 -17.19
N ASN A 812 72.84 7.76 -16.48
CA ASN A 812 71.81 8.67 -17.00
C ASN A 812 72.14 10.15 -16.77
N GLY A 813 73.04 10.45 -15.83
CA GLY A 813 73.35 11.80 -15.40
C GLY A 813 73.82 12.75 -16.51
N PRO A 814 74.74 12.36 -17.41
CA PRO A 814 75.17 13.23 -18.51
C PRO A 814 74.02 13.68 -19.42
N GLU A 815 73.14 12.76 -19.82
CA GLU A 815 71.95 13.07 -20.63
C GLU A 815 70.99 14.00 -19.88
N PHE A 816 70.79 13.77 -18.58
CA PHE A 816 69.90 14.60 -17.77
C PHE A 816 70.41 16.03 -17.59
N LEU A 817 71.73 16.26 -17.48
CA LEU A 817 72.30 17.62 -17.47
C LEU A 817 72.12 18.34 -18.80
N GLU A 818 72.29 17.65 -19.93
CA GLU A 818 72.04 18.22 -21.26
C GLU A 818 70.57 18.66 -21.41
N ARG A 819 69.62 17.84 -20.96
CA ARG A 819 68.19 18.15 -20.96
C ARG A 819 67.85 19.34 -20.05
N LEU A 820 68.48 19.42 -18.88
CA LEU A 820 68.26 20.51 -17.93
C LEU A 820 68.82 21.86 -18.42
N ALA A 821 69.96 21.86 -19.10
CA ALA A 821 70.52 23.08 -19.68
C ALA A 821 69.68 23.64 -20.83
N ALA A 822 68.93 22.78 -21.53
CA ALA A 822 67.97 23.17 -22.56
C ALA A 822 66.64 23.71 -21.99
N THR A 823 66.42 23.63 -20.67
CA THR A 823 65.18 24.09 -20.01
C THR A 823 65.25 25.60 -19.74
N PRO A 824 64.35 26.44 -20.31
CA PRO A 824 64.34 27.89 -20.03
C PRO A 824 64.00 28.17 -18.57
N VAL A 825 64.75 29.07 -17.92
CA VAL A 825 64.46 29.54 -16.56
C VAL A 825 63.91 30.96 -16.64
N ASP A 826 62.66 31.18 -16.23
CA ASP A 826 62.09 32.52 -16.11
C ASP A 826 62.76 33.28 -14.95
N ALA A 827 63.33 34.45 -15.23
CA ALA A 827 63.98 35.29 -14.22
C ALA A 827 62.94 35.92 -13.26
N PRO A 828 63.23 36.04 -11.95
CA PRO A 828 62.25 36.50 -10.96
C PRO A 828 61.95 38.00 -11.10
N THR A 829 60.72 38.36 -11.48
CA THR A 829 60.18 39.72 -11.29
C THR A 829 59.82 39.95 -9.82
N GLN A 830 60.55 40.86 -9.15
CA GLN A 830 60.21 41.37 -7.83
C GLN A 830 58.87 42.12 -7.86
N SER A 831 57.90 41.64 -7.10
CA SER A 831 56.65 42.34 -6.77
C SER A 831 56.88 43.36 -5.64
N GLY A 832 57.35 44.55 -6.00
CA GLY A 832 57.31 45.73 -5.13
C GLY A 832 55.97 46.46 -5.26
N LYS A 833 55.12 46.40 -4.23
CA LYS A 833 53.98 47.33 -4.07
C LYS A 833 54.52 48.74 -3.76
N GLN A 834 54.19 49.73 -4.57
CA GLN A 834 53.82 51.08 -4.09
C GLN A 834 53.00 51.83 -5.15
N GLY A 835 51.88 52.40 -4.73
CA GLY A 835 50.83 52.93 -5.60
C GLY A 835 51.07 54.35 -6.11
N GLY A 836 50.13 54.82 -6.93
CA GLY A 836 49.97 56.26 -7.19
C GLY A 836 49.48 56.64 -8.58
N ARG A 837 48.15 56.77 -8.71
CA ARG A 837 47.40 57.80 -9.48
C ARG A 837 47.83 58.22 -10.91
N ARG A 838 46.79 58.17 -11.76
CA ARG A 838 46.25 59.19 -12.71
C ARG A 838 46.60 59.10 -14.21
N ARG A 839 45.50 58.93 -14.99
CA ARG A 839 45.05 59.58 -16.26
C ARG A 839 46.03 59.52 -17.46
N LYS A 840 45.63 59.21 -18.71
CA LYS A 840 44.46 59.68 -19.49
C LYS A 840 44.44 58.96 -20.87
N LYS A 841 43.24 58.70 -21.44
CA LYS A 841 42.77 58.77 -22.86
C LYS A 841 43.68 58.29 -24.03
N LYS A 842 43.22 57.77 -25.18
CA LYS A 842 41.91 57.36 -25.79
C LYS A 842 42.26 56.85 -27.22
N GLY A 843 41.47 55.91 -27.75
CA GLY A 843 41.24 55.68 -29.20
C GLY A 843 41.63 54.27 -29.64
N ASP A 844 40.88 53.51 -30.45
CA ASP A 844 39.57 53.59 -31.10
C ASP A 844 39.16 52.10 -31.35
N GLN A 845 37.95 51.65 -31.00
CA GLN A 845 36.71 51.62 -31.79
C GLN A 845 36.54 50.35 -32.67
N VAL A 846 35.56 49.51 -32.30
CA VAL A 846 34.48 48.88 -33.11
C VAL A 846 33.56 48.14 -32.11
N ASP A 847 32.43 48.69 -31.66
CA ASP A 847 31.06 48.68 -32.24
C ASP A 847 30.54 47.25 -32.53
N ALA A 848 29.33 46.79 -32.16
CA ALA A 848 28.18 47.26 -31.37
C ALA A 848 27.32 45.98 -31.10
N ALA A 849 26.55 45.85 -30.01
CA ALA A 849 25.13 46.19 -30.00
C ALA A 849 24.55 46.21 -28.56
N ALA A 850 23.69 47.21 -28.32
CA ALA A 850 22.92 47.51 -27.10
C ALA A 850 21.69 46.57 -26.95
N VAL A 851 20.89 46.51 -25.87
CA VAL A 851 20.12 47.54 -25.12
C VAL A 851 19.58 46.91 -23.78
N PRO A 852 18.76 47.57 -22.93
CA PRO A 852 19.04 48.48 -21.81
C PRO A 852 18.83 47.87 -20.40
N VAL A 853 19.30 48.58 -19.37
CA VAL A 853 18.94 48.39 -17.95
C VAL A 853 18.20 49.64 -17.44
N PRO A 854 17.10 49.54 -16.66
CA PRO A 854 16.57 50.64 -15.85
C PRO A 854 17.13 50.63 -14.41
N PRO A 855 17.07 51.77 -13.69
CA PRO A 855 17.95 52.07 -12.56
C PRO A 855 17.51 51.47 -11.23
N ALA A 856 18.46 51.46 -10.30
CA ALA A 856 18.34 50.96 -8.93
C ALA A 856 17.76 52.02 -7.98
N ASP A 857 16.74 51.62 -7.22
CA ASP A 857 16.41 52.13 -5.89
C ASP A 857 15.17 51.41 -5.33
N GLN A 858 15.39 50.48 -4.38
CA GLN A 858 14.53 50.34 -3.20
C GLN A 858 15.16 49.43 -2.15
N SER A 859 15.48 50.07 -1.03
CA SER A 859 15.80 49.51 0.27
C SER A 859 14.58 48.88 0.95
N TRP A 860 14.72 47.69 1.55
CA TRP A 860 14.01 47.23 2.78
C TRP A 860 14.48 45.81 3.21
N PRO A 861 14.18 45.33 4.43
CA PRO A 861 15.11 45.32 5.55
C PRO A 861 15.60 43.91 5.93
N GLY A 862 16.59 43.86 6.82
CA GLY A 862 17.11 42.61 7.37
C GLY A 862 16.14 41.91 8.32
N SER A 863 16.14 40.58 8.23
CA SER A 863 15.70 39.60 9.22
C SER A 863 16.67 38.42 9.06
N GLY A 864 17.53 38.06 10.01
CA GLY A 864 17.13 37.59 11.34
C GLY A 864 16.96 36.07 11.27
N PHE A 865 18.07 35.33 11.10
CA PHE A 865 18.06 33.87 11.19
C PHE A 865 17.97 33.47 12.67
N GLY A 866 16.79 33.03 13.09
CA GLY A 866 16.58 32.16 14.24
C GLY A 866 16.39 30.71 13.77
N PRO A 867 16.67 29.69 14.62
CA PRO A 867 16.76 28.31 14.19
C PRO A 867 15.38 27.68 14.05
N ALA A 868 15.15 26.98 12.93
CA ALA A 868 14.01 26.11 12.75
C ALA A 868 14.45 24.65 12.89
N THR A 869 13.63 23.93 13.64
CA THR A 869 13.71 22.57 14.12
C THR A 869 13.37 21.52 13.04
N GLY A 870 14.09 20.39 13.12
CA GLY A 870 13.75 19.02 12.72
C GLY A 870 12.72 18.75 11.63
N GLY A 871 13.20 18.22 10.49
CA GLY A 871 12.47 17.27 9.64
C GLY A 871 13.24 15.95 9.59
N PRO A 872 12.58 14.78 9.50
CA PRO A 872 13.22 13.48 9.68
C PRO A 872 14.04 13.06 8.46
N THR A 873 15.27 12.61 8.74
CA THR A 873 16.21 12.05 7.77
C THR A 873 16.04 10.53 7.68
N ALA A 874 15.71 10.01 6.50
CA ALA A 874 15.85 8.60 6.17
C ALA A 874 17.29 8.31 5.74
N PHE A 875 18.11 7.70 6.61
CA PHE A 875 19.28 6.87 6.26
C PHE A 875 19.86 6.23 7.53
N GLY A 876 19.73 4.92 7.69
CA GLY A 876 20.27 4.20 8.85
C GLY A 876 20.29 2.70 8.68
N GLY A 877 21.24 2.17 7.90
CA GLY A 877 21.58 0.76 7.92
C GLY A 877 22.65 0.47 9.00
N PRO A 878 22.52 -0.60 9.81
CA PRO A 878 23.51 -0.92 10.83
C PRO A 878 24.72 -1.68 10.26
N SER A 879 25.86 -1.44 10.90
CA SER A 879 27.17 -1.99 10.59
C SER A 879 27.35 -3.45 11.02
N THR A 880 27.98 -4.19 10.12
CA THR A 880 28.65 -5.50 10.19
C THR A 880 29.17 -6.02 11.54
N GLY A 881 28.90 -7.32 11.79
CA GLY A 881 29.76 -8.25 12.51
C GLY A 881 30.33 -9.32 11.55
N GLN A 882 31.64 -9.56 11.66
CA GLN A 882 32.54 -10.33 10.78
C GLN A 882 32.37 -11.87 10.98
N THR A 883 32.38 -12.72 9.96
CA THR A 883 33.57 -13.49 9.49
C THR A 883 33.14 -14.51 8.41
N GLY A 884 34.00 -14.78 7.40
CA GLY A 884 33.86 -15.95 6.53
C GLY A 884 34.25 -15.72 5.05
N SER A 885 35.43 -16.20 4.67
CA SER A 885 36.14 -16.00 3.40
C SER A 885 35.61 -16.77 2.17
N SER A 886 36.05 -16.28 0.98
CA SER A 886 36.10 -16.90 -0.37
C SER A 886 34.86 -16.68 -1.25
N GLY A 887 34.93 -16.26 -2.52
CA GLY A 887 36.03 -15.90 -3.41
C GLY A 887 35.49 -15.97 -4.86
N GLY A 888 35.79 -14.97 -5.69
CA GLY A 888 35.85 -15.15 -7.14
C GLY A 888 34.69 -14.63 -8.02
N ASN A 889 34.97 -13.47 -8.62
CA ASN A 889 34.82 -13.15 -10.06
C ASN A 889 33.45 -12.75 -10.64
N TYR A 890 33.32 -11.44 -10.87
CA TYR A 890 32.39 -10.81 -11.82
C TYR A 890 32.99 -10.81 -13.24
N GLY A 891 32.12 -11.00 -14.24
CA GLY A 891 32.40 -10.71 -15.64
C GLY A 891 31.10 -10.65 -16.42
N GLY A 892 30.52 -9.45 -16.57
CA GLY A 892 29.35 -9.22 -17.40
C GLY A 892 29.70 -9.12 -18.88
N THR A 893 28.70 -9.24 -19.76
CA THR A 893 28.61 -8.53 -21.04
C THR A 893 27.17 -8.60 -21.56
N TRP A 894 26.61 -7.44 -21.90
CA TRP A 894 25.36 -7.26 -22.64
C TRP A 894 25.58 -7.55 -24.12
N GLY A 895 24.61 -8.20 -24.77
CA GLY A 895 24.62 -8.43 -26.22
C GLY A 895 23.22 -8.72 -26.76
N SER A 896 22.65 -7.70 -27.40
CA SER A 896 21.45 -7.70 -28.24
C SER A 896 21.47 -8.73 -29.37
N GLY A 897 20.32 -9.28 -29.76
CA GLY A 897 20.18 -10.00 -31.03
C GLY A 897 18.85 -10.73 -31.20
N THR A 898 18.01 -10.20 -32.07
CA THR A 898 16.70 -10.66 -32.56
C THR A 898 16.71 -11.95 -33.39
N ASN A 899 15.52 -12.56 -33.46
CA ASN A 899 14.98 -13.48 -34.47
C ASN A 899 15.46 -14.93 -34.51
N GLY A 900 14.49 -15.85 -34.53
CA GLY A 900 14.67 -17.17 -35.14
C GLY A 900 13.78 -18.26 -34.55
N ASP A 901 12.57 -18.33 -35.09
CA ASP A 901 11.58 -19.39 -34.93
C ASP A 901 12.11 -20.82 -35.13
N SER A 902 11.28 -21.79 -34.71
CA SER A 902 11.19 -23.20 -35.13
C SER A 902 11.83 -24.31 -34.26
N GLY A 903 10.95 -25.19 -33.75
CA GLY A 903 11.10 -26.64 -33.97
C GLY A 903 11.16 -27.57 -32.74
N GLY A 904 10.01 -27.94 -32.20
CA GLY A 904 9.58 -29.34 -31.96
C GLY A 904 10.28 -30.21 -30.88
N PRO A 905 9.52 -31.04 -30.10
CA PRO A 905 10.01 -31.80 -28.95
C PRO A 905 10.28 -33.31 -29.26
N PRO A 906 10.40 -34.19 -28.23
CA PRO A 906 11.60 -34.83 -27.66
C PRO A 906 11.78 -36.28 -28.18
N PRO A 907 12.69 -37.15 -27.63
CA PRO A 907 12.25 -38.06 -26.53
C PRO A 907 13.35 -38.71 -25.65
N PHE A 908 12.89 -39.44 -24.61
CA PHE A 908 13.58 -40.44 -23.76
C PHE A 908 14.58 -39.91 -22.70
N GLY A 909 14.59 -40.37 -21.45
CA GLY A 909 13.86 -41.44 -20.78
C GLY A 909 14.42 -41.59 -19.35
N GLY A 910 13.59 -42.07 -18.43
CA GLY A 910 14.03 -42.48 -17.09
C GLY A 910 15.07 -43.62 -17.13
N PRO A 911 15.74 -43.91 -16.01
CA PRO A 911 15.09 -44.73 -14.98
C PRO A 911 15.41 -44.36 -13.51
N THR A 912 14.52 -44.84 -12.63
CA THR A 912 14.58 -45.00 -11.16
C THR A 912 15.58 -46.10 -10.73
N PRO A 913 15.64 -46.61 -9.46
CA PRO A 913 15.40 -46.08 -8.10
C PRO A 913 16.54 -46.44 -7.06
N PHE A 914 16.25 -46.23 -5.76
CA PHE A 914 16.95 -46.62 -4.51
C PHE A 914 17.99 -45.61 -3.99
N GLY A 915 18.02 -45.18 -2.72
CA GLY A 915 17.30 -45.58 -1.51
C GLY A 915 18.18 -45.22 -0.30
N SER A 916 17.66 -44.45 0.65
CA SER A 916 18.07 -44.30 2.07
C SER A 916 17.09 -43.36 2.74
#